data_AF-B7IH15-F1
#
_entry.id   AF-B7IH15-F1
#
_cell.length_a   1.000
_cell.length_b   1.000
_cell.length_c   1.000
_cell.angle_alpha   90.00
_cell.angle_beta   90.00
_cell.angle_gamma   90.00
#
_symmetry.space_group_name_H-M   'P 1'
#
loop_
_entity.id
_entity.type
_entity.pdbx_description
1 polymer ?
#
loop_
_entity_poly.entity_id
_entity_poly.type
_entity_poly.pdbx_seq_one_letter_code
_entity_poly.pdbx_strand_id
1 'polypeptide(L)'
;MKKLTLLLFLVSIFAFSLDISALWDSDYIELPMTGYVEGAGIAIKQTGDVHIVTKDGYYYVINRLGNITGKYGTPEERGWKHISYPVIVSSNYIVYVTSDYDGKSRIYFRNSTDSDYYELSGNISRALTAFIDGNDIHVYVGVGSSTFNGVYHVVYDISSNAITAAETYKTEGPVKIAPILSPKKDSLFVLDSKGNFYNIVLDSSYNFDTSSVNIIQLGGTFETPMAYSEGFIFAISREGTLYRIPPEGTNSDVDFIKLGSASMSAGVLVDSKNYVYVFDDLGTIHVVQSTDDLLKQTSYSVSSEFDGYRFATTPLLFKKSDENKIYMFVLLNNDPEKKGKVVIYSMDYDTYGISKEWEKDIDSTFPVIGSPAMVPLSSINEEKYIIAFSTTHDKIYAYLVDAKGPYGFWAMEGQNPYRTGFVDSNAPTFRTSITLIAKDRFSGLELSKENLNDANGKYGLVYDATVVSIADSGNISTYNTEEYMTNPNTNNSDQQANDKIPSGRAGLDKLLLRFSTETALTLLFNDVFIKNITNDVISAPIVDATYSFWQFSSGIPGYEAPYLESKEATIVFGYDDKIAEVLADSTFAILVKYNFPSSDASELLEFGRNETIKTIDAYTSSKVSIPSGTFAYKWKVYQWDDNLQGYSVYDYKSIDKLTLGVEGTKRAPTYVEIYYTDLPGTVTFVVPMYAESETRAFILIDAAKGALSTTLYATLTSPELSMSLSTITSVEVAPNFSVEELLTKTDEDYIKMVFVENSYTEISKDTRVATISLWLKFDQPALLYFQNEAKFFDLFDIELYTQLKNNPVEKGLYSKNKFIANKYLTLPGDFNLDGIIDYDDYVMFRSALINYVENGIYDPRYDIGPRKDFSPPNRGFIPGFSERDGKIDEMDLNVFLVMYGYTPPSTDIEYSGN
;
A
#
# COMPACT_ATOMS: atom_id res chain seq x y z
N MET A 1 3.54 -38.17 -45.25
CA MET A 1 4.89 -37.84 -44.74
C MET A 1 4.75 -36.69 -43.75
N LYS A 2 5.10 -36.92 -42.50
CA LYS A 2 4.90 -35.98 -41.39
C LYS A 2 5.88 -34.80 -41.54
N LYS A 3 5.35 -33.58 -41.48
CA LYS A 3 6.13 -32.33 -41.35
C LYS A 3 6.82 -32.36 -39.98
N LEU A 4 8.14 -32.38 -39.97
CA LEU A 4 8.94 -32.10 -38.79
C LEU A 4 9.24 -30.59 -38.83
N THR A 5 8.45 -29.83 -38.09
CA THR A 5 8.76 -28.44 -37.75
C THR A 5 9.88 -28.50 -36.73
N LEU A 6 11.11 -28.20 -37.15
CA LEU A 6 12.23 -28.02 -36.22
C LEU A 6 12.02 -26.66 -35.55
N LEU A 7 11.45 -26.69 -34.34
CA LEU A 7 11.36 -25.56 -33.44
C LEU A 7 12.81 -25.19 -33.05
N LEU A 8 13.34 -24.08 -33.57
CA LEU A 8 14.54 -23.46 -33.00
C LEU A 8 14.17 -23.03 -31.59
N PHE A 9 14.53 -23.85 -30.60
CA PHE A 9 14.58 -23.43 -29.20
C PHE A 9 15.62 -22.30 -29.06
N LEU A 10 15.28 -21.34 -28.20
CA LEU A 10 16.08 -20.20 -27.81
C LEU A 10 17.57 -20.53 -27.75
N VAL A 11 18.36 -19.82 -28.54
CA VAL A 11 19.80 -19.73 -28.36
C VAL A 11 20.01 -19.00 -27.03
N SER A 12 20.45 -19.73 -26.00
CA SER A 12 20.87 -19.11 -24.75
C SER A 12 22.06 -18.19 -25.02
N ILE A 13 21.97 -16.96 -24.52
CA ILE A 13 22.93 -15.86 -24.72
C ILE A 13 24.32 -16.19 -24.15
N PHE A 14 24.47 -17.30 -23.43
CA PHE A 14 25.74 -17.81 -22.89
C PHE A 14 26.55 -18.71 -23.87
N ALA A 15 26.10 -18.89 -25.11
CA ALA A 15 26.73 -19.81 -26.08
C ALA A 15 28.01 -19.28 -26.77
N PHE A 16 28.41 -18.02 -26.57
CA PHE A 16 29.73 -17.54 -26.95
C PHE A 16 30.60 -17.40 -25.71
N SER A 17 31.19 -18.52 -25.29
CA SER A 17 32.31 -18.53 -24.34
C SER A 17 33.45 -17.70 -24.94
N LEU A 18 33.64 -16.50 -24.43
CA LEU A 18 34.88 -15.73 -24.61
C LEU A 18 36.02 -16.49 -23.91
N ASP A 19 36.99 -16.93 -24.72
CA ASP A 19 38.28 -17.44 -24.25
C ASP A 19 39.06 -16.27 -23.63
N ILE A 20 39.30 -16.33 -22.31
CA ILE A 20 40.28 -15.47 -21.63
C ILE A 20 41.14 -16.38 -20.75
N SER A 21 42.38 -16.61 -21.19
CA SER A 21 43.41 -17.31 -20.43
C SER A 21 43.87 -16.48 -19.23
N ALA A 22 44.40 -17.13 -18.19
CA ALA A 22 45.04 -16.43 -17.09
C ALA A 22 46.04 -15.40 -17.63
N LEU A 23 45.95 -14.14 -17.19
CA LEU A 23 46.90 -13.10 -17.60
C LEU A 23 48.34 -13.42 -17.18
N TRP A 24 48.52 -14.36 -16.24
CA TRP A 24 49.81 -14.83 -15.72
C TRP A 24 49.69 -16.33 -15.36
N ASP A 25 50.57 -17.17 -15.91
CA ASP A 25 50.82 -18.52 -15.39
C ASP A 25 51.88 -18.43 -14.27
N SER A 26 51.69 -19.15 -13.18
CA SER A 26 52.68 -19.23 -12.10
C SER A 26 53.01 -20.68 -11.76
N ASP A 27 54.30 -21.02 -11.87
CA ASP A 27 54.89 -22.30 -11.47
C ASP A 27 54.90 -22.45 -9.92
N TYR A 28 53.90 -23.11 -9.33
CA TYR A 28 53.91 -23.50 -7.91
C TYR A 28 53.65 -25.00 -7.73
N ILE A 29 54.22 -25.59 -6.66
CA ILE A 29 54.02 -27.01 -6.27
C ILE A 29 53.17 -27.04 -4.99
N GLU A 30 52.11 -27.85 -4.99
CA GLU A 30 51.17 -28.06 -3.87
C GLU A 30 51.64 -29.09 -2.84
N LEU A 31 51.25 -28.93 -1.57
CA LEU A 31 51.26 -30.00 -0.56
C LEU A 31 49.88 -30.08 0.14
N PRO A 32 49.33 -31.29 0.35
CA PRO A 32 47.99 -31.46 0.94
C PRO A 32 47.99 -31.22 2.45
N MET A 33 46.91 -30.63 2.98
CA MET A 33 46.68 -30.51 4.43
C MET A 33 45.38 -31.23 4.83
N THR A 34 45.42 -32.00 5.92
CA THR A 34 44.30 -32.76 6.49
C THR A 34 43.92 -32.21 7.89
N GLY A 35 42.64 -31.93 8.11
CA GLY A 35 42.00 -31.73 9.42
C GLY A 35 41.76 -30.28 9.84
N TYR A 36 40.51 -29.98 10.29
CA TYR A 36 39.95 -28.82 11.04
C TYR A 36 40.51 -27.39 10.84
N VAL A 37 41.36 -27.15 9.84
CA VAL A 37 42.03 -25.88 9.52
C VAL A 37 41.72 -25.54 8.06
N GLU A 38 40.60 -24.86 7.84
CA GLU A 38 40.14 -24.36 6.53
C GLU A 38 40.68 -22.95 6.27
N GLY A 39 41.34 -22.71 5.12
CA GLY A 39 41.67 -21.36 4.62
C GLY A 39 43.15 -20.96 4.47
N ALA A 40 44.12 -21.86 4.66
CA ALA A 40 45.55 -21.55 4.56
C ALA A 40 46.11 -21.64 3.12
N GLY A 41 46.75 -20.57 2.62
CA GLY A 41 47.54 -20.58 1.36
C GLY A 41 49.03 -20.79 1.63
N ILE A 42 49.69 -21.68 0.89
CA ILE A 42 51.14 -21.89 0.89
C ILE A 42 51.69 -21.35 -0.43
N ALA A 43 52.73 -20.50 -0.38
CA ALA A 43 53.41 -19.99 -1.57
C ALA A 43 54.93 -20.25 -1.47
N ILE A 44 55.55 -20.72 -2.56
CA ILE A 44 57.00 -20.94 -2.63
C ILE A 44 57.57 -20.02 -3.70
N LYS A 45 58.38 -19.03 -3.32
CA LYS A 45 59.09 -18.19 -4.31
C LYS A 45 60.17 -19.01 -5.02
N GLN A 46 60.55 -18.61 -6.25
CA GLN A 46 61.72 -19.14 -6.98
C GLN A 46 63.04 -19.07 -6.17
N THR A 47 63.07 -18.25 -5.11
CA THR A 47 64.14 -18.21 -4.11
C THR A 47 64.13 -19.38 -3.11
N GLY A 48 63.30 -20.42 -3.27
CA GLY A 48 63.34 -21.71 -2.56
C GLY A 48 63.00 -21.69 -1.06
N ASP A 49 62.42 -20.60 -0.56
CA ASP A 49 61.86 -20.52 0.79
C ASP A 49 60.35 -20.85 0.74
N VAL A 50 59.84 -21.54 1.75
CA VAL A 50 58.43 -21.97 1.87
C VAL A 50 57.69 -21.03 2.79
N HIS A 51 56.64 -20.38 2.27
CA HIS A 51 55.81 -19.45 3.01
C HIS A 51 54.46 -20.07 3.33
N ILE A 52 54.07 -20.07 4.61
CA ILE A 52 52.86 -20.75 5.12
C ILE A 52 51.99 -19.73 5.85
N VAL A 53 50.73 -19.57 5.45
CA VAL A 53 49.74 -18.72 6.15
C VAL A 53 48.68 -19.61 6.80
N THR A 54 48.44 -19.53 8.11
CA THR A 54 47.43 -20.36 8.82
C THR A 54 46.08 -19.65 8.99
N LYS A 55 45.02 -20.41 9.32
CA LYS A 55 43.63 -19.92 9.54
C LYS A 55 43.51 -18.82 10.60
N ASP A 56 44.47 -18.77 11.52
CA ASP A 56 44.63 -17.80 12.60
C ASP A 56 45.59 -16.64 12.24
N GLY A 57 45.97 -16.50 10.95
CA GLY A 57 46.69 -15.36 10.41
C GLY A 57 48.22 -15.44 10.55
N TYR A 58 48.78 -16.58 10.97
CA TYR A 58 50.22 -16.71 11.19
C TYR A 58 50.95 -17.00 9.89
N TYR A 59 52.00 -16.22 9.65
CA TYR A 59 52.90 -16.38 8.51
C TYR A 59 54.22 -17.01 8.95
N TYR A 60 54.58 -18.17 8.41
CA TYR A 60 55.86 -18.82 8.63
C TYR A 60 56.72 -18.75 7.36
N VAL A 61 58.02 -18.51 7.53
CA VAL A 61 59.01 -18.71 6.46
C VAL A 61 59.94 -19.85 6.88
N ILE A 62 59.89 -20.93 6.12
CA ILE A 62 60.86 -22.02 6.22
C ILE A 62 61.87 -21.77 5.12
N ASN A 63 63.06 -21.32 5.49
CA ASN A 63 64.09 -21.04 4.49
C ASN A 63 64.71 -22.33 3.93
N ARG A 64 65.50 -22.21 2.86
CA ARG A 64 66.23 -23.32 2.20
C ARG A 64 67.06 -24.22 3.12
N LEU A 65 67.43 -23.76 4.33
CA LEU A 65 68.22 -24.51 5.30
C LEU A 65 67.36 -25.26 6.32
N GLY A 66 66.03 -25.22 6.19
CA GLY A 66 65.08 -25.85 7.12
C GLY A 66 64.89 -25.07 8.42
N ASN A 67 65.43 -23.85 8.51
CA ASN A 67 65.20 -22.99 9.67
C ASN A 67 63.82 -22.34 9.56
N ILE A 68 63.01 -22.52 10.60
CA ILE A 68 61.78 -21.76 10.78
C ILE A 68 62.17 -20.37 11.30
N THR A 69 62.10 -19.37 10.43
CA THR A 69 62.25 -17.97 10.82
C THR A 69 60.87 -17.31 10.82
N GLY A 70 60.40 -16.95 12.03
CA GLY A 70 59.06 -16.38 12.26
C GLY A 70 58.33 -17.13 13.37
N LYS A 71 58.34 -16.59 14.60
CA LYS A 71 57.31 -16.84 15.61
C LYS A 71 56.55 -15.54 15.78
N TYR A 72 55.52 -15.35 14.95
CA TYR A 72 54.51 -14.33 15.23
C TYR A 72 53.51 -14.98 16.20
N GLY A 73 53.06 -14.26 17.24
CA GLY A 73 52.27 -14.79 18.36
C GLY A 73 50.76 -14.61 18.17
N THR A 74 50.00 -14.87 19.24
CA THR A 74 48.53 -14.84 19.31
C THR A 74 47.85 -13.58 18.77
N PRO A 75 46.57 -13.67 18.32
CA PRO A 75 45.88 -12.72 17.43
C PRO A 75 45.72 -11.28 17.92
N GLU A 76 46.20 -10.96 19.12
CA GLU A 76 46.01 -9.64 19.75
C GLU A 76 47.17 -8.68 19.50
N GLU A 77 48.35 -9.14 19.06
CA GLU A 77 49.56 -8.30 19.08
C GLU A 77 50.18 -7.96 17.71
N ARG A 78 49.84 -8.63 16.60
CA ARG A 78 50.42 -8.29 15.28
C ARG A 78 49.38 -8.42 14.16
N GLY A 79 49.01 -7.28 13.60
CA GLY A 79 47.95 -7.10 12.60
C GLY A 79 48.01 -8.02 11.39
N TRP A 80 46.83 -8.23 10.80
CA TRP A 80 46.60 -9.03 9.61
C TRP A 80 47.29 -8.39 8.39
N LYS A 81 47.53 -9.13 7.29
CA LYS A 81 47.83 -8.52 5.99
C LYS A 81 46.57 -8.51 5.13
N HIS A 82 45.96 -7.35 4.95
CA HIS A 82 44.85 -7.15 4.01
C HIS A 82 45.15 -5.97 3.10
N ILE A 83 44.57 -6.01 1.89
CA ILE A 83 44.54 -4.88 0.95
C ILE A 83 43.06 -4.60 0.71
N SER A 84 42.63 -3.35 0.87
CA SER A 84 41.26 -2.96 0.53
C SER A 84 41.04 -2.94 -0.97
N TYR A 85 39.77 -2.79 -1.35
CA TYR A 85 39.46 -2.43 -2.71
C TYR A 85 40.09 -1.09 -3.11
N PRO A 86 40.61 -1.01 -4.34
CA PRO A 86 41.08 0.25 -4.90
C PRO A 86 39.91 1.13 -5.32
N VAL A 87 39.99 2.38 -4.88
CA VAL A 87 39.11 3.49 -5.22
C VAL A 87 39.73 4.29 -6.35
N ILE A 88 39.01 4.47 -7.45
CA ILE A 88 39.49 5.28 -8.57
C ILE A 88 38.96 6.70 -8.39
N VAL A 89 39.87 7.67 -8.33
CA VAL A 89 39.56 9.09 -8.14
C VAL A 89 40.10 9.88 -9.34
N SER A 90 39.31 10.82 -9.88
CA SER A 90 39.71 11.73 -10.98
C SER A 90 40.25 11.03 -12.25
N SER A 91 39.73 9.85 -12.59
CA SER A 91 40.10 9.00 -13.75
C SER A 91 41.55 8.46 -13.79
N ASN A 92 42.49 9.02 -13.02
CA ASN A 92 43.92 8.70 -13.12
C ASN A 92 44.58 8.29 -11.79
N TYR A 93 43.89 8.44 -10.65
CA TYR A 93 44.40 8.04 -9.35
C TYR A 93 43.65 6.82 -8.81
N ILE A 94 44.41 5.94 -8.15
CA ILE A 94 43.93 4.78 -7.44
C ILE A 94 44.35 4.92 -5.98
N VAL A 95 43.37 4.90 -5.08
CA VAL A 95 43.56 4.96 -3.63
C VAL A 95 43.19 3.63 -3.02
N TYR A 96 44.04 3.04 -2.19
CA TYR A 96 43.73 1.79 -1.48
C TYR A 96 44.45 1.75 -0.15
N VAL A 97 43.95 0.96 0.80
CA VAL A 97 44.61 0.75 2.09
C VAL A 97 45.21 -0.64 2.18
N THR A 98 46.30 -0.75 2.91
CA THR A 98 46.87 -2.04 3.33
C THR A 98 47.05 -2.05 4.83
N SER A 99 46.99 -3.23 5.44
CA SER A 99 47.60 -3.48 6.73
C SER A 99 48.84 -4.35 6.53
N ASP A 100 49.98 -3.95 7.10
CA ASP A 100 51.25 -4.65 6.91
C ASP A 100 51.73 -5.32 8.22
N TYR A 101 52.61 -6.32 8.08
CA TYR A 101 53.14 -7.14 9.17
C TYR A 101 53.95 -6.37 10.24
N ASP A 102 54.26 -5.10 9.99
CA ASP A 102 54.94 -4.20 10.93
C ASP A 102 53.97 -3.55 11.94
N GLY A 103 52.68 -3.91 11.90
CA GLY A 103 51.65 -3.35 12.78
C GLY A 103 51.23 -1.94 12.38
N LYS A 104 51.66 -1.49 11.19
CA LYS A 104 51.28 -0.23 10.58
C LYS A 104 50.37 -0.53 9.40
N SER A 105 49.39 0.33 9.23
CA SER A 105 48.54 0.28 8.05
C SER A 105 48.86 1.48 7.17
N ARG A 106 48.65 1.38 5.86
CA ARG A 106 49.04 2.41 4.89
C ARG A 106 47.89 2.75 3.96
N ILE A 107 47.66 4.02 3.68
CA ILE A 107 46.83 4.49 2.56
C ILE A 107 47.79 4.77 1.41
N TYR A 108 47.61 4.13 0.27
CA TYR A 108 48.38 4.37 -0.94
C TYR A 108 47.61 5.26 -1.91
N PHE A 109 48.33 6.18 -2.54
CA PHE A 109 47.87 7.01 -3.64
C PHE A 109 48.74 6.71 -4.86
N ARG A 110 48.12 6.22 -5.94
CA ARG A 110 48.87 5.74 -7.11
C ARG A 110 48.27 6.24 -8.39
N ASN A 111 49.10 6.76 -9.29
CA ASN A 111 48.73 7.03 -10.68
C ASN A 111 49.62 6.17 -11.62
N SER A 112 49.61 6.46 -12.92
CA SER A 112 50.43 5.71 -13.89
C SER A 112 51.94 5.96 -13.80
N THR A 113 52.37 7.05 -13.16
CA THR A 113 53.77 7.51 -13.10
C THR A 113 54.37 7.54 -11.69
N ASP A 114 53.54 7.71 -10.65
CA ASP A 114 53.91 8.03 -9.28
C ASP A 114 53.11 7.20 -8.27
N SER A 115 53.70 7.01 -7.09
CA SER A 115 53.07 6.33 -5.96
C SER A 115 53.55 6.96 -4.66
N ASP A 116 52.61 7.29 -3.78
CA ASP A 116 52.86 7.79 -2.43
C ASP A 116 52.02 7.01 -1.40
N TYR A 117 52.33 7.14 -0.11
CA TYR A 117 51.55 6.53 0.95
C TYR A 117 51.56 7.31 2.26
N TYR A 118 50.45 7.21 3.00
CA TYR A 118 50.32 7.69 4.38
C TYR A 118 50.31 6.51 5.35
N GLU A 119 51.11 6.58 6.41
CA GLU A 119 51.16 5.53 7.44
C GLU A 119 50.21 5.85 8.61
N LEU A 120 49.34 4.90 8.94
CA LEU A 120 48.36 4.97 10.01
C LEU A 120 48.73 4.04 11.17
N SER A 121 48.42 4.51 12.38
CA SER A 121 48.54 3.72 13.61
C SER A 121 47.24 2.93 13.84
N GLY A 122 47.34 1.60 13.84
CA GLY A 122 46.21 0.68 14.12
C GLY A 122 45.86 -0.22 12.93
N ASN A 123 44.91 -1.15 13.15
CA ASN A 123 44.38 -1.99 12.06
C ASN A 123 43.29 -1.20 11.33
N ILE A 124 43.49 -0.94 10.05
CA ILE A 124 42.50 -0.29 9.18
C ILE A 124 41.27 -1.19 8.96
N SER A 125 40.10 -0.59 8.81
CA SER A 125 38.88 -1.23 8.29
C SER A 125 39.15 -1.90 6.96
N ARG A 126 38.31 -2.86 6.55
CA ARG A 126 38.50 -3.61 5.28
C ARG A 126 38.56 -2.71 4.03
N ALA A 127 38.16 -1.44 4.18
CA ALA A 127 38.04 -0.46 3.14
C ALA A 127 38.10 0.99 3.62
N LEU A 128 38.21 1.92 2.68
CA LEU A 128 38.25 3.39 2.88
C LEU A 128 37.07 4.02 2.12
N THR A 129 36.87 5.34 2.16
CA THR A 129 36.06 6.12 1.21
C THR A 129 36.88 7.31 0.75
N ALA A 130 36.91 7.61 -0.55
CA ALA A 130 37.64 8.77 -1.06
C ALA A 130 36.93 9.54 -2.18
N PHE A 131 37.14 10.85 -2.23
CA PHE A 131 36.68 11.71 -3.31
C PHE A 131 37.70 12.82 -3.60
N ILE A 132 37.56 13.49 -4.75
CA ILE A 132 38.35 14.67 -5.11
C ILE A 132 37.52 15.95 -4.98
N ASP A 133 38.12 16.98 -4.40
CA ASP A 133 37.66 18.37 -4.48
C ASP A 133 38.83 19.27 -4.90
N GLY A 134 38.68 19.99 -6.01
CA GLY A 134 39.80 20.74 -6.60
C GLY A 134 41.02 19.85 -6.89
N ASN A 135 42.14 20.11 -6.20
CA ASN A 135 43.38 19.33 -6.29
C ASN A 135 43.55 18.32 -5.14
N ASP A 136 42.61 18.26 -4.21
CA ASP A 136 42.76 17.50 -2.98
C ASP A 136 41.95 16.20 -3.05
N ILE A 137 42.61 15.08 -2.78
CA ILE A 137 41.96 13.79 -2.56
C ILE A 137 41.68 13.65 -1.06
N HIS A 138 40.40 13.71 -0.69
CA HIS A 138 39.92 13.48 0.66
C HIS A 138 39.67 11.98 0.86
N VAL A 139 40.24 11.41 1.93
CA VAL A 139 40.14 9.99 2.26
C VAL A 139 39.66 9.81 3.70
N TYR A 140 38.60 9.05 3.89
CA TYR A 140 38.12 8.60 5.21
C TYR A 140 38.35 7.11 5.37
N VAL A 141 38.87 6.68 6.52
CA VAL A 141 39.14 5.27 6.77
C VAL A 141 38.88 4.92 8.23
N GLY A 142 38.14 3.83 8.44
CA GLY A 142 37.90 3.28 9.77
C GLY A 142 39.14 2.59 10.32
N VAL A 143 39.28 2.58 11.64
CA VAL A 143 40.40 1.93 12.32
C VAL A 143 39.96 1.31 13.65
N GLY A 144 40.66 0.24 14.02
CA GLY A 144 40.54 -0.42 15.31
C GLY A 144 41.90 -0.86 15.85
N SER A 145 42.20 -0.47 17.08
CA SER A 145 43.41 -0.88 17.78
C SER A 145 43.24 -0.78 19.29
N SER A 146 44.24 -1.27 20.04
CA SER A 146 44.28 -1.10 21.49
C SER A 146 44.41 0.37 21.92
N THR A 147 44.92 1.25 21.05
CA THR A 147 45.22 2.65 21.37
C THR A 147 44.21 3.65 20.78
N PHE A 148 43.58 3.33 19.65
CA PHE A 148 42.60 4.17 18.99
C PHE A 148 41.56 3.35 18.23
N ASN A 149 40.29 3.73 18.40
CA ASN A 149 39.15 3.25 17.64
C ASN A 149 38.44 4.49 17.07
N GLY A 150 38.16 4.48 15.77
CA GLY A 150 37.59 5.66 15.15
C GLY A 150 37.76 5.70 13.64
N VAL A 151 37.73 6.92 13.11
CA VAL A 151 37.92 7.20 11.69
C VAL A 151 39.06 8.22 11.55
N TYR A 152 39.93 8.00 10.57
CA TYR A 152 40.91 8.99 10.11
C TYR A 152 40.39 9.70 8.86
N HIS A 153 40.66 11.00 8.77
CA HIS A 153 40.54 11.80 7.54
C HIS A 153 41.93 12.22 7.08
N VAL A 154 42.29 11.87 5.85
CA VAL A 154 43.60 12.14 5.23
C VAL A 154 43.37 12.89 3.92
N VAL A 155 44.15 13.95 3.71
CA VAL A 155 44.09 14.75 2.48
C VAL A 155 45.40 14.65 1.74
N TYR A 156 45.33 14.30 0.45
CA TYR A 156 46.47 14.26 -0.47
C TYR A 156 46.31 15.32 -1.55
N ASP A 157 47.22 16.30 -1.57
CA ASP A 157 47.27 17.35 -2.59
C ASP A 157 48.02 16.84 -3.82
N ILE A 158 47.28 16.67 -4.91
CA ILE A 158 47.79 16.18 -6.20
C ILE A 158 48.85 17.13 -6.78
N SER A 159 48.71 18.43 -6.56
CA SER A 159 49.55 19.45 -7.19
C SER A 159 50.94 19.55 -6.55
N SER A 160 51.01 19.37 -5.23
CA SER A 160 52.27 19.42 -4.48
C SER A 160 52.84 18.04 -4.14
N ASN A 161 52.09 16.96 -4.43
CA ASN A 161 52.40 15.59 -4.00
C ASN A 161 52.69 15.54 -2.49
N ALA A 162 51.82 16.17 -1.70
CA ALA A 162 51.96 16.26 -0.26
C ALA A 162 50.74 15.66 0.45
N ILE A 163 50.98 15.05 1.61
CA ILE A 163 49.93 14.49 2.46
C ILE A 163 49.80 15.35 3.72
N THR A 164 48.59 15.82 4.01
CA THR A 164 48.27 16.55 5.24
C THR A 164 48.14 15.57 6.42
N ALA A 165 48.59 15.99 7.60
CA ALA A 165 48.46 15.19 8.82
C ALA A 165 47.00 14.81 9.07
N ALA A 166 46.77 13.55 9.41
CA ALA A 166 45.42 13.02 9.51
C ALA A 166 44.63 13.60 10.69
N GLU A 167 43.39 14.00 10.45
CA GLU A 167 42.41 14.28 11.51
C GLU A 167 41.77 12.96 11.99
N THR A 168 41.30 12.92 13.24
CA THR A 168 40.68 11.72 13.82
C THR A 168 39.37 12.02 14.52
N TYR A 169 38.36 11.20 14.24
CA TYR A 169 37.14 11.11 15.05
C TYR A 169 37.12 9.81 15.86
N LYS A 170 36.91 9.89 17.17
CA LYS A 170 36.94 8.72 18.07
C LYS A 170 35.57 8.07 18.21
N THR A 171 35.50 6.75 18.06
CA THR A 171 34.31 5.92 18.30
C THR A 171 34.45 5.06 19.56
N GLU A 172 33.35 4.47 20.02
CA GLU A 172 33.35 3.63 21.23
C GLU A 172 33.83 2.19 20.98
N GLY A 173 33.70 1.72 19.74
CA GLY A 173 34.21 0.44 19.26
C GLY A 173 35.08 0.58 18.00
N PRO A 174 35.86 -0.46 17.65
CA PRO A 174 36.57 -0.53 16.39
C PRO A 174 35.66 -0.29 15.18
N VAL A 175 36.08 0.56 14.24
CA VAL A 175 35.39 0.72 12.96
C VAL A 175 35.98 -0.31 11.99
N LYS A 176 35.24 -1.40 11.77
CA LYS A 176 35.66 -2.51 10.88
C LYS A 176 35.06 -2.38 9.47
N ILE A 177 34.02 -1.57 9.33
CA ILE A 177 33.24 -1.36 8.12
C ILE A 177 33.66 -0.04 7.50
N ALA A 178 33.70 0.05 6.17
CA ALA A 178 33.98 1.30 5.49
C ALA A 178 32.94 2.39 5.84
N PRO A 179 33.37 3.62 6.18
CA PRO A 179 32.47 4.75 6.31
C PRO A 179 31.75 5.07 4.99
N ILE A 180 30.50 5.53 5.06
CA ILE A 180 29.73 6.03 3.91
C ILE A 180 29.67 7.55 3.97
N LEU A 181 30.17 8.23 2.93
CA LEU A 181 29.94 9.66 2.74
C LEU A 181 28.52 9.92 2.22
N SER A 182 27.83 10.88 2.82
CA SER A 182 26.54 11.37 2.34
C SER A 182 26.62 11.86 0.88
N PRO A 183 25.53 11.81 0.10
CA PRO A 183 25.53 12.33 -1.27
C PRO A 183 25.96 13.80 -1.39
N LYS A 184 25.66 14.61 -0.37
CA LYS A 184 26.06 16.02 -0.32
C LYS A 184 27.50 16.24 0.15
N LYS A 185 28.13 15.20 0.70
CA LYS A 185 29.45 15.24 1.34
C LYS A 185 29.51 16.16 2.57
N ASP A 186 28.37 16.44 3.20
CA ASP A 186 28.24 17.24 4.41
C ASP A 186 28.19 16.39 5.68
N SER A 187 28.01 15.07 5.54
CA SER A 187 28.06 14.11 6.63
C SER A 187 28.77 12.81 6.25
N LEU A 188 29.35 12.14 7.25
CA LEU A 188 29.97 10.82 7.19
C LEU A 188 29.23 9.85 8.12
N PHE A 189 28.71 8.76 7.55
CA PHE A 189 28.03 7.69 8.26
C PHE A 189 29.03 6.58 8.64
N VAL A 190 29.11 6.27 9.93
CA VAL A 190 30.09 5.33 10.49
C VAL A 190 29.37 4.33 11.38
N LEU A 191 29.64 3.04 11.22
CA LEU A 191 29.13 2.00 12.11
C LEU A 191 30.30 1.27 12.78
N ASP A 192 30.36 1.35 14.10
CA ASP A 192 31.35 0.60 14.87
C ASP A 192 30.94 -0.86 15.08
N SER A 193 31.90 -1.71 15.43
CA SER A 193 31.64 -3.15 15.61
C SER A 193 30.74 -3.50 16.79
N LYS A 194 30.43 -2.52 17.66
CA LYS A 194 29.53 -2.66 18.83
C LYS A 194 28.10 -2.22 18.52
N GLY A 195 27.82 -1.78 17.29
CA GLY A 195 26.50 -1.36 16.87
C GLY A 195 26.19 0.12 17.11
N ASN A 196 27.19 0.96 17.38
CA ASN A 196 26.97 2.41 17.36
C ASN A 196 27.06 2.93 15.93
N PHE A 197 25.95 3.44 15.42
CA PHE A 197 25.88 4.18 14.17
C PHE A 197 26.05 5.68 14.46
N TYR A 198 27.02 6.31 13.82
CA TYR A 198 27.34 7.73 13.94
C TYR A 198 27.03 8.43 12.62
N ASN A 199 26.36 9.57 12.72
CA ASN A 199 26.28 10.55 11.65
C ASN A 199 27.14 11.75 12.05
N ILE A 200 28.34 11.81 11.47
CA ILE A 200 29.36 12.81 11.76
C ILE A 200 29.25 13.92 10.73
N VAL A 201 28.87 15.12 11.16
CA VAL A 201 28.81 16.30 10.28
C VAL A 201 30.23 16.70 9.85
N LEU A 202 30.36 17.16 8.62
CA LEU A 202 31.59 17.64 8.00
C LEU A 202 31.51 19.16 7.78
N ASP A 203 32.60 19.87 8.07
CA ASP A 203 32.68 21.31 7.82
C ASP A 203 32.86 21.64 6.33
N SER A 204 32.93 22.94 5.99
CA SER A 204 33.12 23.38 4.61
C SER A 204 34.47 22.98 3.97
N SER A 205 35.41 22.48 4.77
CA SER A 205 36.70 21.92 4.35
C SER A 205 36.71 20.39 4.45
N TYR A 206 35.55 19.78 4.67
CA TYR A 206 35.32 18.34 4.82
C TYR A 206 36.02 17.71 6.05
N ASN A 207 36.43 18.51 7.02
CA ASN A 207 36.97 18.04 8.30
C ASN A 207 35.83 17.66 9.25
N PHE A 208 36.12 16.97 10.35
CA PHE A 208 35.10 16.53 11.29
C PHE A 208 34.54 17.68 12.13
N ASP A 209 33.24 17.98 12.00
CA ASP A 209 32.54 18.88 12.91
C ASP A 209 32.03 18.11 14.13
N THR A 210 32.73 18.25 15.25
CA THR A 210 32.40 17.56 16.51
C THR A 210 31.32 18.28 17.34
N SER A 211 30.80 19.42 16.88
CA SER A 211 29.81 20.20 17.62
C SER A 211 28.42 19.56 17.65
N SER A 212 28.11 18.70 16.66
CA SER A 212 26.87 17.93 16.59
C SER A 212 27.10 16.58 15.89
N VAL A 213 27.12 15.49 16.65
CA VAL A 213 27.12 14.12 16.11
C VAL A 213 25.88 13.41 16.61
N ASN A 214 25.09 12.88 15.68
CA ASN A 214 23.97 12.01 16.01
C ASN A 214 24.47 10.56 16.18
N ILE A 215 24.05 9.89 17.24
CA ILE A 215 24.44 8.51 17.56
C ILE A 215 23.19 7.67 17.78
N ILE A 216 23.08 6.60 17.00
CA ILE A 216 22.02 5.60 17.08
C ILE A 216 22.64 4.28 17.54
N GLN A 217 22.13 3.70 18.63
CA GLN A 217 22.59 2.43 19.17
C GLN A 217 21.75 1.28 18.61
N LEU A 218 22.39 0.43 17.81
CA LEU A 218 21.85 -0.81 17.29
C LEU A 218 22.26 -1.99 18.19
N GLY A 219 21.52 -3.10 18.07
CA GLY A 219 21.84 -4.35 18.75
C GLY A 219 22.71 -5.28 17.90
N GLY A 220 23.73 -5.89 18.50
CA GLY A 220 24.53 -6.94 17.88
C GLY A 220 25.93 -6.49 17.44
N THR A 221 26.59 -7.35 16.67
CA THR A 221 27.97 -7.11 16.20
C THR A 221 28.01 -6.91 14.68
N PHE A 222 28.79 -5.94 14.21
CA PHE A 222 28.82 -5.54 12.81
C PHE A 222 30.22 -5.65 12.23
N GLU A 223 30.34 -6.37 11.11
CA GLU A 223 31.63 -6.65 10.44
C GLU A 223 31.55 -6.62 8.90
N THR A 224 30.35 -6.44 8.33
CA THR A 224 30.09 -6.45 6.89
C THR A 224 29.63 -5.09 6.38
N PRO A 225 29.78 -4.80 5.06
CA PRO A 225 29.38 -3.52 4.47
C PRO A 225 27.91 -3.14 4.73
N MET A 226 27.69 -1.85 5.00
CA MET A 226 26.34 -1.23 5.02
C MET A 226 25.82 -1.02 3.59
N ALA A 227 24.66 -0.39 3.42
CA ALA A 227 24.09 0.07 2.15
C ALA A 227 23.37 1.41 2.37
N TYR A 228 23.35 2.33 1.39
CA TYR A 228 22.63 3.61 1.51
C TYR A 228 21.61 3.76 0.37
N SER A 229 20.32 3.68 0.66
CA SER A 229 19.27 3.85 -0.37
C SER A 229 18.18 4.77 0.14
N GLU A 230 17.72 5.67 -0.73
CA GLU A 230 16.58 6.57 -0.50
C GLU A 230 16.61 7.33 0.84
N GLY A 231 17.81 7.73 1.31
CA GLY A 231 17.95 8.45 2.57
C GLY A 231 18.12 7.57 3.82
N PHE A 232 18.06 6.24 3.68
CA PHE A 232 18.26 5.29 4.77
C PHE A 232 19.58 4.53 4.63
N ILE A 233 20.13 4.12 5.77
CA ILE A 233 21.24 3.18 5.85
C ILE A 233 20.70 1.80 6.20
N PHE A 234 21.11 0.79 5.45
CA PHE A 234 20.82 -0.60 5.74
C PHE A 234 22.07 -1.29 6.25
N ALA A 235 21.94 -2.04 7.34
CA ALA A 235 23.05 -2.76 7.96
C ALA A 235 22.57 -4.10 8.51
N ILE A 236 23.40 -5.15 8.40
CA ILE A 236 23.08 -6.48 8.92
C ILE A 236 24.03 -6.79 10.08
N SER A 237 23.47 -7.15 11.24
CA SER A 237 24.29 -7.66 12.34
C SER A 237 24.69 -9.11 12.08
N ARG A 238 25.82 -9.55 12.64
CA ARG A 238 26.32 -10.92 12.55
C ARG A 238 25.30 -11.95 13.00
N GLU A 239 24.49 -11.60 13.99
CA GLU A 239 23.44 -12.45 14.49
C GLU A 239 22.30 -12.63 13.49
N GLY A 240 22.22 -11.81 12.42
CA GLY A 240 21.19 -11.91 11.40
C GLY A 240 20.05 -10.91 11.50
N THR A 241 20.27 -9.77 12.16
CA THR A 241 19.26 -8.71 12.27
C THR A 241 19.56 -7.62 11.24
N LEU A 242 18.69 -7.48 10.23
CA LEU A 242 18.73 -6.40 9.25
C LEU A 242 18.11 -5.16 9.89
N TYR A 243 18.81 -4.03 9.82
CA TYR A 243 18.37 -2.72 10.28
C TYR A 243 18.19 -1.77 9.10
N ARG A 244 17.15 -0.94 9.18
CA ARG A 244 16.93 0.26 8.35
C ARG A 244 17.04 1.48 9.27
N ILE A 245 18.00 2.34 8.97
CA ILE A 245 18.47 3.39 9.88
C ILE A 245 18.27 4.75 9.22
N PRO A 246 17.46 5.65 9.80
CA PRO A 246 17.41 7.05 9.39
C PRO A 246 18.62 7.82 9.96
N PRO A 247 19.52 8.40 9.15
CA PRO A 247 20.76 9.01 9.65
C PRO A 247 20.59 10.17 10.65
N GLU A 248 19.50 10.93 10.51
CA GLU A 248 19.14 12.04 11.41
C GLU A 248 18.09 11.65 12.47
N GLY A 249 17.71 10.38 12.52
CA GLY A 249 16.69 9.89 13.45
C GLY A 249 17.25 9.51 14.82
N THR A 250 16.40 8.91 15.63
CA THR A 250 16.70 8.40 16.96
C THR A 250 16.57 6.88 16.99
N ASN A 251 16.92 6.25 18.12
CA ASN A 251 16.79 4.79 18.27
C ASN A 251 15.37 4.26 18.04
N SER A 252 14.32 5.06 18.28
CA SER A 252 12.93 4.64 18.05
C SER A 252 12.53 4.64 16.58
N ASP A 253 13.30 5.30 15.72
CA ASP A 253 13.00 5.47 14.30
C ASP A 253 13.67 4.38 13.45
N VAL A 254 14.35 3.42 14.08
CA VAL A 254 15.06 2.31 13.43
C VAL A 254 14.15 1.10 13.30
N ASP A 255 13.93 0.65 12.06
CA ASP A 255 13.24 -0.61 11.80
C ASP A 255 14.22 -1.77 11.73
N PHE A 256 13.78 -2.95 12.14
CA PHE A 256 14.62 -4.15 12.06
C PHE A 256 13.82 -5.43 11.81
N ILE A 257 14.45 -6.40 11.16
CA ILE A 257 13.90 -7.75 10.97
C ILE A 257 14.99 -8.81 11.18
N LYS A 258 14.62 -9.93 11.81
CA LYS A 258 15.50 -11.08 12.00
C LYS A 258 15.35 -12.09 10.87
N LEU A 259 16.45 -12.41 10.17
CA LEU A 259 16.43 -13.28 8.98
C LEU A 259 17.17 -14.61 9.18
N GLY A 260 18.22 -14.63 10.00
CA GLY A 260 19.11 -15.77 10.24
C GLY A 260 20.59 -15.34 10.21
N SER A 261 21.52 -16.13 10.78
CA SER A 261 22.92 -15.75 10.95
C SER A 261 23.55 -15.17 9.69
N ALA A 262 23.96 -13.90 9.73
CA ALA A 262 24.44 -13.19 8.56
C ALA A 262 25.80 -13.72 8.10
N SER A 263 26.03 -13.68 6.79
CA SER A 263 27.31 -14.07 6.22
C SER A 263 28.44 -13.19 6.75
N MET A 264 29.56 -13.79 7.15
CA MET A 264 30.78 -13.03 7.47
C MET A 264 31.51 -12.47 6.25
N SER A 265 31.13 -12.95 5.06
CA SER A 265 31.76 -12.66 3.77
C SER A 265 30.93 -11.73 2.89
N ALA A 266 29.62 -11.61 3.16
CA ALA A 266 28.67 -10.89 2.32
C ALA A 266 27.83 -9.88 3.13
N GLY A 267 27.82 -8.62 2.69
CA GLY A 267 27.01 -7.53 3.25
C GLY A 267 25.58 -7.47 2.71
N VAL A 268 24.95 -6.30 2.78
CA VAL A 268 23.58 -6.06 2.28
C VAL A 268 23.58 -5.31 0.95
N LEU A 269 22.62 -5.61 0.07
CA LEU A 269 22.42 -4.88 -1.20
C LEU A 269 21.00 -4.34 -1.27
N VAL A 270 20.79 -3.16 -1.85
CA VAL A 270 19.45 -2.57 -2.00
C VAL A 270 19.22 -2.08 -3.42
N ASP A 271 18.20 -2.60 -4.11
CA ASP A 271 17.90 -2.20 -5.48
C ASP A 271 17.06 -0.90 -5.59
N SER A 272 16.76 -0.48 -6.82
CA SER A 272 15.96 0.71 -7.15
C SER A 272 14.48 0.63 -6.79
N LYS A 273 13.98 -0.57 -6.48
CA LYS A 273 12.60 -0.83 -6.05
C LYS A 273 12.52 -1.09 -4.53
N ASN A 274 13.57 -0.75 -3.79
CA ASN A 274 13.69 -0.94 -2.34
C ASN A 274 13.63 -2.40 -1.87
N TYR A 275 14.03 -3.36 -2.71
CA TYR A 275 14.31 -4.71 -2.22
C TYR A 275 15.74 -4.79 -1.68
N VAL A 276 15.85 -5.32 -0.47
CA VAL A 276 17.09 -5.55 0.28
C VAL A 276 17.43 -7.03 0.22
N TYR A 277 18.65 -7.33 -0.25
CA TYR A 277 19.22 -8.67 -0.36
C TYR A 277 20.19 -8.91 0.78
N VAL A 278 19.92 -9.94 1.58
CA VAL A 278 20.74 -10.33 2.73
C VAL A 278 21.22 -11.77 2.54
N PHE A 279 22.51 -11.99 2.75
CA PHE A 279 23.13 -13.31 2.57
C PHE A 279 23.48 -13.91 3.92
N ASP A 280 23.13 -15.17 4.13
CA ASP A 280 23.41 -15.88 5.38
C ASP A 280 24.63 -16.81 5.29
N ASP A 281 25.16 -17.21 6.44
CA ASP A 281 26.33 -18.09 6.55
C ASP A 281 26.11 -19.51 5.99
N LEU A 282 24.86 -19.92 5.78
CA LEU A 282 24.45 -21.25 5.29
C LEU A 282 24.21 -21.27 3.78
N GLY A 283 24.44 -20.15 3.09
CA GLY A 283 24.24 -20.05 1.64
C GLY A 283 22.80 -19.66 1.26
N THR A 284 22.03 -19.02 2.12
CA THR A 284 20.69 -18.52 1.79
C THR A 284 20.73 -17.04 1.38
N ILE A 285 20.00 -16.71 0.32
CA ILE A 285 19.66 -15.35 -0.08
C ILE A 285 18.29 -15.03 0.51
N HIS A 286 18.19 -14.02 1.37
CA HIS A 286 16.92 -13.48 1.86
C HIS A 286 16.61 -12.20 1.10
N VAL A 287 15.37 -12.06 0.64
CA VAL A 287 14.88 -10.85 0.00
C VAL A 287 13.84 -10.20 0.90
N VAL A 288 14.06 -8.93 1.20
CA VAL A 288 13.22 -8.12 2.08
C VAL A 288 12.77 -6.90 1.30
N GLN A 289 11.48 -6.61 1.29
CA GLN A 289 10.98 -5.35 0.76
C GLN A 289 11.05 -4.29 1.87
N SER A 290 11.69 -3.16 1.59
CA SER A 290 11.70 -2.00 2.47
C SER A 290 10.57 -1.07 2.10
N THR A 291 9.51 -1.10 2.90
CA THR A 291 8.37 -0.15 2.83
C THR A 291 8.41 0.77 4.05
N ASP A 292 7.28 0.98 4.73
CA ASP A 292 7.26 1.58 6.08
C ASP A 292 7.91 0.63 7.09
N ASP A 293 7.66 -0.67 6.94
CA ASP A 293 8.33 -1.75 7.67
C ASP A 293 9.27 -2.56 6.75
N LEU A 294 10.14 -3.35 7.37
CA LEU A 294 10.93 -4.39 6.71
C LEU A 294 10.14 -5.70 6.59
N LEU A 295 9.69 -6.04 5.38
CA LEU A 295 8.92 -7.26 5.12
C LEU A 295 9.73 -8.30 4.36
N LYS A 296 9.95 -9.48 4.94
CA LYS A 296 10.60 -10.59 4.22
C LYS A 296 9.68 -11.15 3.14
N GLN A 297 10.11 -11.07 1.88
CA GLN A 297 9.38 -11.56 0.72
C GLN A 297 9.69 -13.04 0.42
N THR A 298 10.97 -13.40 0.41
CA THR A 298 11.39 -14.76 0.06
C THR A 298 12.75 -15.12 0.65
N SER A 299 13.08 -16.41 0.61
CA SER A 299 14.41 -16.95 0.85
C SER A 299 14.73 -18.04 -0.16
N TYR A 300 15.98 -18.08 -0.62
CA TYR A 300 16.46 -19.10 -1.53
C TYR A 300 17.79 -19.66 -1.05
N SER A 301 17.85 -20.98 -0.87
CA SER A 301 19.03 -21.67 -0.34
C SER A 301 19.90 -22.21 -1.47
N VAL A 302 21.08 -21.62 -1.66
CA VAL A 302 22.09 -22.08 -2.62
C VAL A 302 22.55 -23.51 -2.33
N SER A 303 22.57 -23.89 -1.05
CA SER A 303 22.92 -25.25 -0.61
C SER A 303 21.98 -26.35 -1.11
N SER A 304 20.76 -25.99 -1.54
CA SER A 304 19.84 -26.96 -2.15
C SER A 304 20.28 -27.40 -3.55
N GLU A 305 21.04 -26.57 -4.25
CA GLU A 305 21.63 -26.88 -5.55
C GLU A 305 23.10 -27.29 -5.46
N PHE A 306 23.85 -26.65 -4.56
CA PHE A 306 25.29 -26.84 -4.41
C PHE A 306 25.64 -27.09 -2.94
N ASP A 307 25.63 -28.37 -2.55
CA ASP A 307 25.95 -28.77 -1.18
C ASP A 307 27.37 -28.31 -0.77
N GLY A 308 27.49 -27.77 0.45
CA GLY A 308 28.74 -27.26 1.02
C GLY A 308 29.26 -25.94 0.46
N TYR A 309 28.59 -25.32 -0.52
CA TYR A 309 28.99 -24.01 -1.04
C TYR A 309 28.45 -22.85 -0.19
N ARG A 310 29.29 -21.83 0.03
CA ARG A 310 28.96 -20.60 0.78
C ARG A 310 29.38 -19.36 0.00
N PHE A 311 28.76 -18.22 0.31
CA PHE A 311 29.16 -16.94 -0.26
C PHE A 311 30.61 -16.62 0.09
N ALA A 312 31.45 -16.50 -0.94
CA ALA A 312 32.86 -16.15 -0.77
C ALA A 312 33.04 -14.63 -0.62
N THR A 313 32.15 -13.86 -1.23
CA THR A 313 32.16 -12.41 -1.19
C THR A 313 30.73 -11.94 -1.39
N THR A 314 30.47 -10.70 -1.02
CA THR A 314 29.19 -10.09 -1.32
C THR A 314 28.93 -10.06 -2.85
N PRO A 315 27.74 -10.49 -3.30
CA PRO A 315 27.34 -10.49 -4.71
C PRO A 315 27.19 -9.10 -5.36
N LEU A 316 27.17 -9.09 -6.70
CA LEU A 316 26.90 -7.90 -7.51
C LEU A 316 25.50 -8.02 -8.15
N LEU A 317 24.66 -6.97 -8.11
CA LEU A 317 23.40 -6.98 -8.87
C LEU A 317 23.54 -6.28 -10.22
N PHE A 318 22.73 -6.68 -11.20
CA PHE A 318 22.58 -6.00 -12.49
C PHE A 318 21.20 -6.30 -13.10
N LYS A 319 20.73 -5.49 -14.06
CA LYS A 319 19.49 -5.77 -14.79
C LYS A 319 19.74 -5.94 -16.27
N LYS A 320 18.80 -6.58 -16.96
CA LYS A 320 18.68 -6.50 -18.41
C LYS A 320 17.62 -5.46 -18.77
N SER A 321 17.81 -4.81 -19.91
CA SER A 321 16.98 -3.71 -20.38
C SER A 321 15.51 -4.04 -20.60
N ASP A 322 15.22 -5.30 -20.91
CA ASP A 322 13.94 -5.75 -21.47
C ASP A 322 13.14 -6.60 -20.48
N GLU A 323 13.63 -6.75 -19.25
CA GLU A 323 13.12 -7.74 -18.29
C GLU A 323 12.76 -7.11 -16.94
N ASN A 324 11.62 -7.53 -16.38
CA ASN A 324 11.22 -7.19 -15.01
C ASN A 324 11.92 -8.10 -13.99
N LYS A 325 13.25 -8.20 -14.09
CA LYS A 325 14.09 -9.05 -13.24
C LYS A 325 15.34 -8.32 -12.78
N ILE A 326 15.91 -8.80 -11.69
CA ILE A 326 17.22 -8.43 -11.17
C ILE A 326 18.11 -9.65 -11.13
N TYR A 327 19.35 -9.49 -11.58
CA TYR A 327 20.34 -10.56 -11.65
C TYR A 327 21.37 -10.38 -10.52
N MET A 328 21.81 -11.48 -9.93
CA MET A 328 22.80 -11.55 -8.87
C MET A 328 24.00 -12.37 -9.35
N PHE A 329 25.15 -11.72 -9.53
CA PHE A 329 26.42 -12.37 -9.81
C PHE A 329 27.09 -12.76 -8.49
N VAL A 330 27.17 -14.07 -8.24
CA VAL A 330 27.58 -14.67 -6.97
C VAL A 330 28.87 -15.46 -7.16
N LEU A 331 29.80 -15.30 -6.22
CA LEU A 331 31.00 -16.13 -6.10
C LEU A 331 30.86 -17.01 -4.85
N LEU A 332 30.99 -18.32 -5.04
CA LEU A 332 30.82 -19.32 -4.00
C LEU A 332 32.10 -20.11 -3.76
N ASN A 333 32.43 -20.38 -2.51
CA ASN A 333 33.49 -21.31 -2.13
C ASN A 333 32.89 -22.60 -1.56
N ASN A 334 33.45 -23.73 -1.95
CA ASN A 334 33.29 -24.99 -1.24
C ASN A 334 34.59 -25.25 -0.48
N ASP A 335 34.56 -24.97 0.82
CA ASP A 335 35.74 -25.05 1.68
C ASP A 335 36.32 -26.48 1.78
N PRO A 336 35.50 -27.55 1.94
CA PRO A 336 36.00 -28.93 1.93
C PRO A 336 36.73 -29.34 0.64
N GLU A 337 36.23 -28.91 -0.51
CA GLU A 337 36.76 -29.31 -1.82
C GLU A 337 37.79 -28.34 -2.41
N LYS A 338 38.01 -27.18 -1.78
CA LYS A 338 38.86 -26.08 -2.26
C LYS A 338 38.52 -25.61 -3.68
N LYS A 339 37.24 -25.63 -4.03
CA LYS A 339 36.74 -25.20 -5.34
C LYS A 339 35.93 -23.92 -5.23
N GLY A 340 36.02 -23.12 -6.28
CA GLY A 340 35.18 -21.95 -6.48
C GLY A 340 34.09 -22.25 -7.50
N LYS A 341 32.92 -21.63 -7.35
CA LYS A 341 31.87 -21.62 -8.35
C LYS A 341 31.36 -20.20 -8.56
N VAL A 342 31.29 -19.78 -9.81
CA VAL A 342 30.61 -18.55 -10.23
C VAL A 342 29.19 -18.90 -10.58
N VAL A 343 28.21 -18.17 -10.08
CA VAL A 343 26.79 -18.40 -10.36
C VAL A 343 26.10 -17.07 -10.65
N ILE A 344 25.18 -17.07 -11.61
CA ILE A 344 24.25 -15.96 -11.83
C ILE A 344 22.85 -16.46 -11.46
N TYR A 345 22.25 -15.81 -10.48
CA TYR A 345 20.84 -15.96 -10.16
C TYR A 345 20.03 -14.80 -10.75
N SER A 346 18.74 -15.02 -10.99
CA SER A 346 17.77 -13.95 -11.25
C SER A 346 16.64 -14.01 -10.22
N MET A 347 16.10 -12.85 -9.87
CA MET A 347 14.84 -12.73 -9.14
C MET A 347 13.84 -11.99 -10.03
N ASP A 348 12.64 -12.55 -10.12
CA ASP A 348 11.50 -11.94 -10.80
C ASP A 348 10.72 -11.05 -9.83
N TYR A 349 10.45 -9.80 -10.20
CA TYR A 349 9.78 -8.85 -9.31
C TYR A 349 8.29 -9.14 -9.11
N ASP A 350 7.65 -9.90 -10.00
CA ASP A 350 6.22 -10.18 -9.92
C ASP A 350 5.93 -11.44 -9.08
N THR A 351 6.87 -12.39 -9.09
CA THR A 351 6.72 -13.68 -8.37
C THR A 351 7.64 -13.83 -7.17
N TYR A 352 8.66 -12.97 -7.04
CA TYR A 352 9.75 -13.09 -6.06
C TYR A 352 10.51 -14.43 -6.13
N GLY A 353 10.35 -15.17 -7.23
CA GLY A 353 11.05 -16.43 -7.45
C GLY A 353 12.50 -16.18 -7.82
N ILE A 354 13.42 -16.86 -7.12
CA ILE A 354 14.85 -16.87 -7.47
C ILE A 354 15.14 -18.10 -8.32
N SER A 355 15.79 -17.90 -9.47
CA SER A 355 16.19 -18.95 -10.40
C SER A 355 17.67 -18.86 -10.74
N LYS A 356 18.33 -20.00 -10.98
CA LYS A 356 19.69 -20.04 -11.52
C LYS A 356 19.66 -19.85 -13.03
N GLU A 357 20.42 -18.89 -13.51
CA GLU A 357 20.53 -18.55 -14.93
C GLU A 357 21.80 -19.13 -15.56
N TRP A 358 22.89 -19.18 -14.80
CA TRP A 358 24.19 -19.63 -15.29
C TRP A 358 25.11 -20.05 -14.14
N GLU A 359 26.04 -20.97 -14.41
CA GLU A 359 27.10 -21.36 -13.47
C GLU A 359 28.40 -21.74 -14.19
N LYS A 360 29.52 -21.62 -13.46
CA LYS A 360 30.84 -22.08 -13.90
C LYS A 360 31.70 -22.52 -12.72
N ASP A 361 32.24 -23.72 -12.83
CA ASP A 361 33.26 -24.23 -11.91
C ASP A 361 34.63 -23.58 -12.17
N ILE A 362 35.32 -23.26 -11.08
CA ILE A 362 36.66 -22.70 -11.03
C ILE A 362 37.53 -23.59 -10.14
N ASP A 363 38.67 -24.03 -10.68
CA ASP A 363 39.65 -24.88 -9.98
C ASP A 363 40.52 -24.07 -8.97
N SER A 364 39.88 -23.19 -8.20
CA SER A 364 40.46 -22.43 -7.09
C SER A 364 39.36 -21.73 -6.30
N THR A 365 39.61 -21.43 -5.02
CA THR A 365 38.70 -20.63 -4.20
C THR A 365 38.82 -19.13 -4.50
N PHE A 366 37.82 -18.36 -4.09
CA PHE A 366 37.82 -16.90 -4.12
C PHE A 366 38.26 -16.33 -2.76
N PRO A 367 39.00 -15.21 -2.72
CA PRO A 367 39.36 -14.57 -1.47
C PRO A 367 38.11 -14.00 -0.79
N VAL A 368 38.01 -14.19 0.53
CA VAL A 368 36.88 -13.67 1.34
C VAL A 368 36.81 -12.14 1.32
N ILE A 369 37.90 -11.50 0.90
CA ILE A 369 38.09 -10.06 0.82
C ILE A 369 38.09 -9.52 -0.63
N GLY A 370 37.64 -10.31 -1.63
CA GLY A 370 37.59 -9.87 -3.04
C GLY A 370 36.20 -10.00 -3.66
N SER A 371 35.56 -8.87 -4.02
CA SER A 371 34.27 -8.77 -4.71
C SER A 371 34.44 -8.62 -6.23
N PRO A 372 33.49 -9.16 -7.01
CA PRO A 372 33.43 -8.91 -8.44
C PRO A 372 33.24 -7.41 -8.73
N ALA A 373 33.83 -6.95 -9.83
CA ALA A 373 33.81 -5.56 -10.28
C ALA A 373 33.12 -5.48 -11.64
N MET A 374 32.21 -4.52 -11.87
CA MET A 374 31.50 -4.38 -13.14
C MET A 374 31.71 -3.02 -13.78
N VAL A 375 32.38 -2.97 -14.94
CA VAL A 375 32.80 -1.73 -15.64
C VAL A 375 32.17 -1.66 -17.04
N PRO A 376 31.61 -0.53 -17.49
CA PRO A 376 31.08 -0.39 -18.85
C PRO A 376 32.19 -0.42 -19.92
N LEU A 377 31.93 -1.03 -21.08
CA LEU A 377 32.93 -1.22 -22.16
C LEU A 377 33.21 0.02 -23.02
N SER A 378 32.23 0.89 -23.22
CA SER A 378 32.39 2.22 -23.84
C SER A 378 31.14 3.06 -23.54
N SER A 379 31.10 4.32 -23.99
CA SER A 379 30.05 5.30 -23.68
C SER A 379 28.64 4.70 -23.67
N ILE A 380 28.11 4.44 -22.46
CA ILE A 380 26.75 4.39 -21.87
C ILE A 380 25.54 3.95 -22.73
N ASN A 381 25.59 4.13 -24.04
CA ASN A 381 24.53 3.78 -24.98
C ASN A 381 24.58 2.31 -25.45
N GLU A 382 25.64 1.55 -25.16
CA GLU A 382 25.79 0.17 -25.67
C GLU A 382 25.44 -0.96 -24.67
N GLU A 383 24.93 -0.64 -23.47
CA GLU A 383 24.42 -1.63 -22.46
C GLU A 383 25.31 -2.89 -22.30
N LYS A 384 26.64 -2.68 -22.32
CA LYS A 384 27.66 -3.74 -22.28
C LYS A 384 28.69 -3.48 -21.20
N TYR A 385 28.91 -4.47 -20.35
CA TYR A 385 29.76 -4.37 -19.17
C TYR A 385 30.73 -5.55 -19.06
N ILE A 386 31.94 -5.29 -18.53
CA ILE A 386 32.86 -6.32 -18.06
C ILE A 386 32.65 -6.53 -16.58
N ILE A 387 32.33 -7.75 -16.16
CA ILE A 387 32.44 -8.22 -14.78
C ILE A 387 33.78 -8.92 -14.59
N ALA A 388 34.62 -8.49 -13.65
CA ALA A 388 35.93 -9.09 -13.37
C ALA A 388 36.12 -9.41 -11.89
N PHE A 389 36.83 -10.51 -11.59
CA PHE A 389 37.17 -10.94 -10.23
C PHE A 389 38.49 -11.71 -10.20
N SER A 390 39.07 -11.87 -9.01
CA SER A 390 40.30 -12.64 -8.79
C SER A 390 40.07 -13.86 -7.90
N THR A 391 40.93 -14.86 -8.02
CA THR A 391 40.94 -16.05 -7.14
C THR A 391 42.05 -15.95 -6.10
N THR A 392 42.05 -16.85 -5.13
CA THR A 392 43.09 -16.94 -4.08
C THR A 392 44.49 -17.24 -4.61
N HIS A 393 44.61 -17.58 -5.90
CA HIS A 393 45.88 -17.84 -6.60
C HIS A 393 46.23 -16.74 -7.61
N ASP A 394 45.74 -15.50 -7.39
CA ASP A 394 46.02 -14.33 -8.24
C ASP A 394 45.59 -14.47 -9.72
N LYS A 395 44.73 -15.44 -10.05
CA LYS A 395 44.11 -15.53 -11.39
C LYS A 395 42.97 -14.54 -11.49
N ILE A 396 42.97 -13.73 -12.55
CA ILE A 396 41.89 -12.77 -12.85
C ILE A 396 41.01 -13.34 -13.96
N TYR A 397 39.71 -13.34 -13.71
CA TYR A 397 38.68 -13.69 -14.67
C TYR A 397 37.88 -12.44 -15.03
N ALA A 398 37.43 -12.37 -16.29
CA ALA A 398 36.58 -11.29 -16.79
C ALA A 398 35.50 -11.86 -17.72
N TYR A 399 34.29 -11.33 -17.61
CA TYR A 399 33.10 -11.74 -18.35
C TYR A 399 32.46 -10.52 -18.98
N LEU A 400 32.10 -10.60 -20.25
CA LEU A 400 31.25 -9.60 -20.89
C LEU A 400 29.78 -9.95 -20.65
N VAL A 401 28.99 -8.97 -20.24
CA VAL A 401 27.55 -9.10 -20.06
C VAL A 401 26.82 -7.95 -20.76
N ASP A 402 25.74 -8.30 -21.47
CA ASP A 402 24.74 -7.34 -21.95
C ASP A 402 23.79 -7.04 -20.77
N ALA A 403 23.90 -5.84 -20.22
CA ALA A 403 23.19 -5.43 -19.01
C ALA A 403 23.01 -3.91 -18.98
N LYS A 404 21.99 -3.44 -18.26
CA LYS A 404 21.96 -2.08 -17.70
C LYS A 404 22.59 -2.16 -16.33
N GLY A 405 23.61 -1.34 -16.08
CA GLY A 405 24.22 -1.03 -14.77
C GLY A 405 24.61 -2.20 -13.86
N PRO A 406 25.52 -2.02 -12.90
CA PRO A 406 25.33 -2.64 -11.60
C PRO A 406 24.16 -1.95 -10.89
N TYR A 407 23.26 -2.74 -10.31
CA TYR A 407 22.15 -2.30 -9.48
C TYR A 407 22.51 -2.57 -8.01
N GLY A 408 22.04 -1.76 -7.07
CA GLY A 408 22.41 -1.96 -5.66
C GLY A 408 23.18 -0.79 -5.06
N PHE A 409 22.63 -0.11 -4.05
CA PHE A 409 23.39 0.84 -3.25
C PHE A 409 24.16 0.13 -2.14
N TRP A 410 25.40 -0.26 -2.38
CA TRP A 410 26.28 -0.72 -1.31
C TRP A 410 26.89 0.44 -0.51
N ALA A 411 27.41 0.14 0.69
CA ALA A 411 28.60 0.80 1.19
C ALA A 411 29.71 0.44 0.22
N MET A 412 29.89 1.30 -0.79
CA MET A 412 31.10 2.08 -0.93
C MET A 412 32.23 1.65 0.03
N GLU A 413 32.78 0.46 -0.19
CA GLU A 413 34.08 0.12 0.38
C GLU A 413 35.21 0.93 -0.32
N GLY A 414 34.83 1.89 -1.18
CA GLY A 414 35.40 3.23 -1.05
C GLY A 414 35.11 4.32 -2.07
N GLN A 415 33.94 4.33 -2.71
CA GLN A 415 33.57 5.29 -3.77
C GLN A 415 34.40 5.19 -5.05
N ASN A 416 34.51 4.00 -5.63
CA ASN A 416 34.85 3.83 -7.04
C ASN A 416 33.58 3.95 -7.90
N PRO A 417 33.42 4.98 -8.76
CA PRO A 417 32.20 5.17 -9.52
C PRO A 417 31.94 4.12 -10.61
N TYR A 418 32.96 3.30 -10.92
CA TYR A 418 32.92 2.26 -11.95
C TYR A 418 32.64 0.86 -11.41
N ARG A 419 32.32 0.65 -10.12
CA ARG A 419 31.99 -0.69 -9.57
C ARG A 419 30.52 -0.88 -9.19
N THR A 420 29.82 0.19 -8.84
CA THR A 420 28.39 0.20 -8.48
C THR A 420 27.59 1.16 -9.35
N GLY A 421 28.17 1.61 -10.47
CA GLY A 421 27.46 2.41 -11.44
C GLY A 421 26.97 3.72 -10.85
N PHE A 422 27.77 4.39 -9.98
CA PHE A 422 27.42 5.72 -9.49
C PHE A 422 28.59 6.67 -9.16
N VAL A 423 28.43 7.89 -9.69
CA VAL A 423 28.95 9.22 -9.32
C VAL A 423 30.46 9.43 -9.27
N ASP A 424 31.04 9.64 -10.45
CA ASP A 424 31.75 10.90 -10.62
C ASP A 424 30.68 11.93 -11.05
N SER A 425 30.72 13.14 -10.50
CA SER A 425 29.97 14.31 -10.98
C SER A 425 30.07 14.53 -12.51
N ASN A 426 31.11 13.96 -13.14
CA ASN A 426 31.42 14.07 -14.57
C ASN A 426 31.18 12.78 -15.39
N ALA A 427 30.80 11.65 -14.76
CA ALA A 427 30.40 10.47 -15.52
C ALA A 427 29.06 10.77 -16.22
N PRO A 428 28.87 10.48 -17.52
CA PRO A 428 27.58 10.74 -18.15
C PRO A 428 26.52 9.90 -17.43
N THR A 429 25.60 10.54 -16.73
CA THR A 429 24.77 9.88 -15.70
C THR A 429 23.55 9.21 -16.33
N PHE A 430 23.23 8.00 -15.90
CA PHE A 430 21.95 7.33 -16.21
C PHE A 430 20.78 8.25 -15.80
N ARG A 431 19.93 8.61 -16.76
CA ARG A 431 18.76 9.46 -16.52
C ARG A 431 17.51 8.60 -16.45
N THR A 432 16.72 8.83 -15.42
CA THR A 432 15.41 8.20 -15.24
C THR A 432 14.33 9.26 -15.18
N SER A 433 13.09 8.83 -15.29
CA SER A 433 11.91 9.67 -15.27
C SER A 433 11.04 9.36 -14.06
N ILE A 434 10.25 10.34 -13.62
CA ILE A 434 9.26 10.18 -12.56
C ILE A 434 7.91 10.57 -13.14
N THR A 435 7.00 9.60 -13.20
CA THR A 435 5.62 9.78 -13.65
C THR A 435 4.69 9.85 -12.45
N LEU A 436 3.89 10.91 -12.34
CA LEU A 436 2.87 11.05 -11.31
C LEU A 436 1.50 10.63 -11.85
N ILE A 437 0.74 9.83 -11.11
CA ILE A 437 -0.60 9.35 -11.46
C ILE A 437 -1.59 9.85 -10.42
N ALA A 438 -2.46 10.81 -10.79
CA ALA A 438 -3.47 11.34 -9.88
C ALA A 438 -4.73 10.49 -9.87
N LYS A 439 -5.25 10.21 -8.67
CA LYS A 439 -6.51 9.52 -8.44
C LYS A 439 -7.39 10.32 -7.50
N ASP A 440 -8.68 10.35 -7.75
CA ASP A 440 -9.65 10.89 -6.80
C ASP A 440 -9.62 10.09 -5.50
N ARG A 441 -9.46 10.79 -4.36
CA ARG A 441 -9.31 10.18 -3.04
C ARG A 441 -10.44 9.22 -2.68
N PHE A 442 -11.64 9.53 -3.14
CA PHE A 442 -12.84 8.91 -2.61
C PHE A 442 -13.41 7.82 -3.51
N SER A 443 -13.33 7.99 -4.83
CA SER A 443 -13.74 7.00 -5.81
C SER A 443 -12.60 6.08 -6.24
N GLY A 444 -11.33 6.48 -6.01
CA GLY A 444 -10.16 5.80 -6.55
C GLY A 444 -10.00 5.93 -8.06
N LEU A 445 -10.87 6.72 -8.72
CA LEU A 445 -10.85 6.93 -10.16
C LEU A 445 -9.58 7.68 -10.55
N GLU A 446 -8.82 7.11 -11.48
CA GLU A 446 -7.65 7.79 -12.04
C GLU A 446 -8.09 8.98 -12.91
N LEU A 447 -7.50 10.15 -12.69
CA LEU A 447 -7.78 11.38 -13.41
C LEU A 447 -7.10 11.40 -14.79
N SER A 448 -7.17 10.29 -15.51
CA SER A 448 -6.57 10.13 -16.84
C SER A 448 -7.52 10.59 -17.95
N LYS A 449 -6.96 10.79 -19.15
CA LYS A 449 -7.73 11.07 -20.37
C LYS A 449 -8.81 10.01 -20.63
N GLU A 450 -8.49 8.74 -20.38
CA GLU A 450 -9.36 7.59 -20.65
C GLU A 450 -10.62 7.60 -19.76
N ASN A 451 -10.47 8.01 -18.50
CA ASN A 451 -11.56 8.00 -17.52
C ASN A 451 -12.38 9.29 -17.50
N LEU A 452 -11.78 10.42 -17.84
CA LEU A 452 -12.47 11.72 -17.79
C LEU A 452 -13.18 12.09 -19.08
N ASN A 453 -12.96 11.32 -20.17
CA ASN A 453 -13.31 11.66 -21.55
C ASN A 453 -12.69 13.00 -21.99
N ASP A 454 -12.18 13.07 -23.22
CA ASP A 454 -11.43 14.21 -23.76
C ASP A 454 -12.29 15.48 -24.03
N ALA A 455 -13.32 15.73 -23.22
CA ALA A 455 -14.31 16.77 -23.46
C ALA A 455 -13.68 18.17 -23.54
N ASN A 456 -12.50 18.39 -22.96
CA ASN A 456 -11.78 19.67 -22.98
C ASN A 456 -10.24 19.58 -22.99
N GLY A 457 -9.63 18.41 -23.18
CA GLY A 457 -8.16 18.25 -23.08
C GLY A 457 -7.58 18.55 -21.69
N LYS A 458 -8.42 18.58 -20.66
CA LYS A 458 -8.05 18.85 -19.26
C LYS A 458 -8.24 17.56 -18.47
N TYR A 459 -7.14 16.88 -18.18
CA TYR A 459 -7.06 15.70 -17.32
C TYR A 459 -5.77 15.82 -16.51
N GLY A 460 -5.64 15.02 -15.46
CA GLY A 460 -4.54 15.14 -14.51
C GLY A 460 -4.57 16.46 -13.73
N LEU A 461 -3.56 16.63 -12.90
CA LEU A 461 -3.32 17.83 -12.12
C LEU A 461 -2.00 18.46 -12.55
N VAL A 462 -2.01 19.77 -12.72
CA VAL A 462 -0.81 20.53 -13.07
C VAL A 462 0.07 20.69 -11.83
N TYR A 463 1.38 20.50 -11.99
CA TYR A 463 2.35 20.75 -10.94
C TYR A 463 3.60 21.42 -11.51
N ASP A 464 4.16 22.36 -10.76
CA ASP A 464 5.47 22.91 -11.03
C ASP A 464 6.52 21.93 -10.50
N ALA A 465 7.57 21.69 -11.28
CA ALA A 465 8.67 20.89 -10.83
C ALA A 465 10.02 21.45 -11.25
N THR A 466 11.02 21.16 -10.42
CA THR A 466 12.42 21.41 -10.76
C THR A 466 13.26 20.20 -10.43
N VAL A 467 14.07 19.78 -11.39
CA VAL A 467 15.14 18.81 -11.17
C VAL A 467 16.34 19.57 -10.61
N VAL A 468 16.71 19.27 -9.37
CA VAL A 468 17.89 19.85 -8.71
C VAL A 468 18.80 18.74 -8.22
N SER A 469 20.07 19.03 -7.95
CA SER A 469 20.94 18.03 -7.35
C SER A 469 20.46 17.70 -5.93
N ILE A 470 20.71 16.47 -5.47
CA ILE A 470 20.48 16.08 -4.09
C ILE A 470 21.26 16.96 -3.09
N ALA A 471 22.39 17.54 -3.53
CA ALA A 471 23.18 18.54 -2.81
C ALA A 471 22.48 19.88 -2.59
N ASP A 472 21.57 20.25 -3.50
CA ASP A 472 20.93 21.56 -3.51
C ASP A 472 19.89 21.70 -2.37
N SER A 473 19.83 22.87 -1.75
CA SER A 473 18.87 23.16 -0.68
C SER A 473 17.43 23.14 -1.23
N GLY A 474 16.50 22.51 -0.49
CA GLY A 474 15.17 22.07 -0.99
C GLY A 474 14.13 23.16 -1.25
N ASN A 475 14.52 24.43 -1.42
CA ASN A 475 13.56 25.51 -1.71
C ASN A 475 13.36 25.67 -3.22
N ILE A 476 12.21 25.25 -3.73
CA ILE A 476 11.92 25.30 -5.18
C ILE A 476 11.91 26.73 -5.75
N SER A 477 11.64 27.75 -4.94
CA SER A 477 11.54 29.15 -5.38
C SER A 477 12.86 29.78 -5.85
N THR A 478 14.00 29.12 -5.57
CA THR A 478 15.32 29.59 -6.00
C THR A 478 15.80 28.97 -7.31
N TYR A 479 15.02 28.07 -7.92
CA TYR A 479 15.40 27.37 -9.14
C TYR A 479 14.41 27.61 -10.29
N ASN A 480 14.84 27.28 -11.51
CA ASN A 480 13.97 27.35 -12.68
C ASN A 480 12.94 26.21 -12.63
N THR A 481 11.67 26.55 -12.47
CA THR A 481 10.55 25.62 -12.47
C THR A 481 10.00 25.42 -13.88
N GLU A 482 9.68 24.19 -14.23
CA GLU A 482 8.88 23.84 -15.40
C GLU A 482 7.53 23.29 -14.96
N GLU A 483 6.49 23.54 -15.74
CA GLU A 483 5.14 23.02 -15.50
C GLU A 483 5.00 21.62 -16.12
N TYR A 484 4.43 20.68 -15.36
CA TYR A 484 4.18 19.29 -15.73
C TYR A 484 2.74 18.88 -15.40
N MET A 485 2.29 17.76 -15.97
CA MET A 485 0.95 17.21 -15.74
C MET A 485 1.05 15.81 -15.12
N THR A 486 0.18 15.47 -14.17
CA THR A 486 -0.02 14.07 -13.76
C THR A 486 -0.74 13.29 -14.86
N ASN A 487 -0.64 11.97 -14.85
CA ASN A 487 -1.25 11.09 -15.85
C ASN A 487 -0.82 11.46 -17.28
N PRO A 488 0.49 11.69 -17.54
CA PRO A 488 0.97 12.21 -18.81
C PRO A 488 0.60 11.30 -19.97
N ASN A 489 0.13 11.88 -21.09
CA ASN A 489 -0.10 11.13 -22.31
C ASN A 489 1.23 10.78 -22.99
N THR A 490 1.70 9.55 -22.80
CA THR A 490 2.93 9.03 -23.41
C THR A 490 2.70 8.19 -24.66
N ASN A 491 1.45 7.84 -24.96
CA ASN A 491 1.10 7.04 -26.11
C ASN A 491 0.84 7.96 -27.31
N ASN A 492 1.72 7.89 -28.31
CA ASN A 492 1.76 8.65 -29.57
C ASN A 492 0.51 8.53 -30.48
N SER A 493 -0.67 8.17 -29.98
CA SER A 493 -1.90 8.09 -30.78
C SER A 493 -2.46 9.47 -31.15
N ASP A 494 -2.14 10.52 -30.38
CA ASP A 494 -2.44 11.91 -30.71
C ASP A 494 -1.16 12.67 -31.08
N GLN A 495 -1.07 13.18 -32.31
CA GLN A 495 0.10 13.91 -32.82
C GLN A 495 0.34 15.29 -32.17
N GLN A 496 -0.41 15.66 -31.12
CA GLN A 496 -0.43 17.03 -30.56
C GLN A 496 -0.10 17.21 -29.08
N ALA A 497 0.38 16.19 -28.35
CA ALA A 497 1.14 16.39 -27.10
C ALA A 497 1.60 15.03 -26.55
N ASN A 498 2.91 14.75 -26.60
CA ASN A 498 3.48 13.88 -25.57
C ASN A 498 3.78 14.80 -24.40
N ASP A 499 3.05 14.61 -23.30
CA ASP A 499 3.30 15.38 -22.09
C ASP A 499 4.74 15.14 -21.63
N LYS A 500 5.42 16.22 -21.24
CA LYS A 500 6.78 16.11 -20.74
C LYS A 500 6.76 15.31 -19.44
N ILE A 501 7.75 14.44 -19.27
CA ILE A 501 7.98 13.74 -18.01
C ILE A 501 9.32 14.23 -17.46
N PRO A 502 9.39 14.66 -16.20
CA PRO A 502 10.62 15.15 -15.61
C PRO A 502 11.66 14.03 -15.62
N SER A 503 12.89 14.37 -16.04
CA SER A 503 14.00 13.42 -16.08
C SER A 503 15.25 13.97 -15.40
N GLY A 504 15.75 13.20 -14.44
CA GLY A 504 16.91 13.53 -13.62
C GLY A 504 17.92 12.40 -13.61
N ARG A 505 19.10 12.71 -13.11
CA ARG A 505 20.18 11.74 -12.91
C ARG A 505 19.81 10.86 -11.73
N ALA A 506 19.74 9.56 -11.94
CA ALA A 506 19.46 8.59 -10.89
C ALA A 506 20.33 8.90 -9.65
N GLY A 507 19.73 8.90 -8.46
CA GLY A 507 20.27 9.12 -7.10
C GLY A 507 21.22 10.30 -6.90
N LEU A 508 21.27 11.19 -7.89
CA LEU A 508 22.03 12.44 -7.88
C LEU A 508 21.14 13.65 -7.95
N ASP A 509 19.99 13.50 -8.58
CA ASP A 509 18.99 14.53 -8.66
C ASP A 509 17.74 14.13 -7.88
N LYS A 510 17.03 15.16 -7.43
CA LYS A 510 15.70 15.06 -6.86
C LYS A 510 14.76 15.98 -7.64
N LEU A 511 13.52 15.56 -7.74
CA LEU A 511 12.42 16.34 -8.27
C LEU A 511 11.79 17.09 -7.10
N LEU A 512 12.02 18.40 -7.04
CA LEU A 512 11.24 19.30 -6.20
C LEU A 512 9.92 19.56 -6.91
N LEU A 513 8.82 19.40 -6.20
CA LEU A 513 7.47 19.54 -6.72
C LEU A 513 6.77 20.64 -5.94
N ARG A 514 5.98 21.44 -6.65
CA ARG A 514 5.00 22.33 -6.05
C ARG A 514 3.69 22.16 -6.79
N PHE A 515 2.66 21.79 -6.05
CA PHE A 515 1.35 21.60 -6.65
C PHE A 515 0.73 22.94 -7.01
N SER A 516 0.29 23.02 -8.26
CA SER A 516 -0.26 24.24 -8.83
C SER A 516 -1.78 24.34 -8.56
N THR A 517 -2.45 25.23 -9.29
CA THR A 517 -3.87 25.58 -9.17
C THR A 517 -4.82 24.40 -9.39
N GLU A 518 -6.02 24.49 -8.81
CA GLU A 518 -7.12 23.53 -8.99
C GLU A 518 -7.44 23.24 -10.47
N THR A 519 -7.56 21.95 -10.82
CA THR A 519 -8.05 21.52 -12.14
C THR A 519 -9.58 21.54 -12.13
N ALA A 520 -10.15 22.49 -12.85
CA ALA A 520 -11.59 22.63 -13.04
C ALA A 520 -12.06 21.99 -14.36
N LEU A 521 -13.05 21.10 -14.28
CA LEU A 521 -13.62 20.31 -15.37
C LEU A 521 -15.13 20.52 -15.50
N THR A 522 -15.63 20.21 -16.70
CA THR A 522 -17.05 20.12 -17.03
C THR A 522 -17.33 18.70 -17.50
N LEU A 523 -17.96 17.89 -16.66
CA LEU A 523 -18.23 16.47 -16.89
C LEU A 523 -19.69 16.25 -17.31
N LEU A 524 -20.65 16.53 -16.42
CA LEU A 524 -22.09 16.32 -16.66
C LEU A 524 -22.70 17.48 -17.42
N PHE A 525 -22.50 18.72 -16.95
CA PHE A 525 -23.19 19.91 -17.45
C PHE A 525 -22.55 20.49 -18.73
N ASN A 526 -22.22 19.61 -19.68
CA ASN A 526 -21.79 20.03 -21.02
C ASN A 526 -22.98 20.54 -21.86
N ASP A 527 -22.69 21.23 -22.96
CA ASP A 527 -23.71 21.83 -23.84
C ASP A 527 -24.76 20.82 -24.33
N VAL A 528 -24.35 19.56 -24.56
CA VAL A 528 -25.26 18.49 -25.03
C VAL A 528 -26.24 18.10 -23.94
N PHE A 529 -25.75 17.89 -22.72
CA PHE A 529 -26.58 17.55 -21.56
C PHE A 529 -27.52 18.70 -21.21
N ILE A 530 -27.01 19.94 -21.17
CA ILE A 530 -27.82 21.12 -20.86
C ILE A 530 -28.98 21.25 -21.86
N LYS A 531 -28.68 21.17 -23.16
CA LYS A 531 -29.68 21.32 -24.23
C LYS A 531 -30.70 20.19 -24.26
N ASN A 532 -30.28 18.94 -24.07
CA ASN A 532 -31.14 17.78 -24.28
C ASN A 532 -31.86 17.31 -23.01
N ILE A 533 -31.31 17.57 -21.83
CA ILE A 533 -31.84 17.05 -20.56
C ILE A 533 -32.40 18.17 -19.69
N THR A 534 -31.61 19.22 -19.45
CA THR A 534 -32.07 20.30 -18.55
C THR A 534 -33.07 21.25 -19.22
N ASN A 535 -33.20 21.23 -20.55
CA ASN A 535 -33.96 22.21 -21.34
C ASN A 535 -33.47 23.66 -21.10
N ASP A 536 -32.17 23.88 -21.20
CA ASP A 536 -31.52 25.20 -21.05
C ASP A 536 -31.77 25.88 -19.69
N VAL A 537 -31.64 25.12 -18.58
CA VAL A 537 -31.69 25.71 -17.23
C VAL A 537 -30.56 26.75 -17.07
N ILE A 538 -30.94 28.01 -16.90
CA ILE A 538 -30.04 29.20 -16.84
C ILE A 538 -29.02 29.11 -15.69
N SER A 539 -29.25 28.26 -14.68
CA SER A 539 -28.40 28.11 -13.50
C SER A 539 -27.40 26.93 -13.57
N ALA A 540 -27.25 26.27 -14.71
CA ALA A 540 -26.28 25.18 -14.86
C ALA A 540 -24.84 25.72 -14.69
N PRO A 541 -23.98 25.06 -13.89
CA PRO A 541 -22.62 25.52 -13.69
C PRO A 541 -21.75 25.26 -14.93
N ILE A 542 -20.82 26.17 -15.21
CA ILE A 542 -19.84 26.01 -16.30
C ILE A 542 -18.74 25.02 -15.89
N VAL A 543 -18.47 24.88 -14.59
CA VAL A 543 -17.54 23.92 -13.98
C VAL A 543 -18.31 23.13 -12.95
N ASP A 544 -18.28 21.80 -13.06
CA ASP A 544 -19.07 20.92 -12.20
C ASP A 544 -18.23 19.90 -11.42
N ALA A 545 -16.94 19.80 -11.74
CA ALA A 545 -15.96 19.05 -10.97
C ALA A 545 -14.67 19.87 -10.83
N THR A 546 -14.13 19.95 -9.61
CA THR A 546 -12.85 20.61 -9.34
C THR A 546 -11.97 19.67 -8.54
N TYR A 547 -10.72 19.50 -8.98
CA TYR A 547 -9.74 18.62 -8.36
C TYR A 547 -8.52 19.41 -7.89
N SER A 548 -8.04 19.12 -6.69
CA SER A 548 -6.79 19.64 -6.15
C SER A 548 -5.99 18.54 -5.47
N PHE A 549 -4.67 18.65 -5.37
CA PHE A 549 -3.90 17.68 -4.60
C PHE A 549 -4.35 17.66 -3.13
N TRP A 550 -4.57 16.46 -2.57
CA TRP A 550 -5.04 16.26 -1.20
C TRP A 550 -3.98 16.70 -0.18
N GLN A 551 -2.68 16.40 -0.41
CA GLN A 551 -1.48 16.84 0.34
C GLN A 551 -0.27 15.98 -0.12
N PHE A 552 0.98 16.44 0.00
CA PHE A 552 2.17 15.56 -0.07
C PHE A 552 3.09 15.76 1.13
N SER A 553 3.69 14.65 1.59
CA SER A 553 4.86 14.70 2.46
C SER A 553 6.11 15.09 1.67
N SER A 554 6.96 15.92 2.27
CA SER A 554 8.22 16.41 1.73
C SER A 554 9.37 15.38 1.73
N GLY A 555 9.09 14.08 1.62
CA GLY A 555 10.15 13.08 1.50
C GLY A 555 9.68 11.64 1.46
N ILE A 556 10.15 10.93 0.42
CA ILE A 556 10.21 9.47 0.24
C ILE A 556 8.85 8.80 -0.10
N PRO A 557 8.75 8.03 -1.22
CA PRO A 557 7.55 7.26 -1.54
C PRO A 557 7.28 6.22 -0.44
N GLY A 558 6.09 6.28 0.16
CA GLY A 558 5.64 5.35 1.21
C GLY A 558 5.10 6.03 2.48
N TYR A 559 5.48 7.29 2.75
CA TYR A 559 5.14 7.94 4.00
C TYR A 559 3.79 8.71 3.98
N GLU A 560 2.79 8.19 4.69
CA GLU A 560 1.76 9.06 5.31
C GLU A 560 2.35 9.69 6.59
N ALA A 561 3.10 10.78 6.43
CA ALA A 561 3.46 11.62 7.58
C ALA A 561 2.21 12.36 8.10
N PRO A 562 2.04 12.53 9.43
CA PRO A 562 0.90 13.21 9.99
C PRO A 562 0.86 14.68 9.53
N TYR A 563 -0.25 15.05 8.87
CA TYR A 563 -0.77 16.42 8.69
C TYR A 563 0.27 17.56 8.73
N LEU A 564 0.96 17.82 7.62
CA LEU A 564 1.70 19.07 7.38
C LEU A 564 1.24 19.73 6.07
N GLU A 565 0.57 20.89 6.17
CA GLU A 565 -0.07 21.68 5.09
C GLU A 565 0.89 22.20 3.98
N SER A 566 1.92 21.44 3.59
CA SER A 566 2.85 21.84 2.54
C SER A 566 2.29 21.51 1.16
N LYS A 567 2.34 22.49 0.24
CA LYS A 567 2.09 22.29 -1.19
C LYS A 567 3.33 21.83 -1.95
N GLU A 568 4.42 21.54 -1.24
CA GLU A 568 5.71 21.16 -1.80
C GLU A 568 6.07 19.72 -1.46
N ALA A 569 6.62 19.01 -2.43
CA ALA A 569 7.07 17.62 -2.29
C ALA A 569 8.46 17.41 -2.89
N THR A 570 9.09 16.28 -2.55
CA THR A 570 10.40 15.92 -3.09
C THR A 570 10.47 14.43 -3.37
N ILE A 571 10.85 14.06 -4.59
CA ILE A 571 11.02 12.66 -5.01
C ILE A 571 12.42 12.48 -5.57
N VAL A 572 13.17 11.49 -5.08
CA VAL A 572 14.52 11.19 -5.57
C VAL A 572 14.43 10.28 -6.80
N PHE A 573 15.16 10.65 -7.87
CA PHE A 573 15.26 9.83 -9.07
C PHE A 573 15.96 8.50 -8.74
N GLY A 574 15.36 7.36 -9.10
CA GLY A 574 15.96 6.03 -8.92
C GLY A 574 16.75 5.55 -10.15
N TYR A 575 17.26 4.32 -10.13
CA TYR A 575 17.88 3.67 -11.30
C TYR A 575 16.87 2.95 -12.22
N ASP A 576 15.58 3.16 -11.99
CA ASP A 576 14.51 2.84 -12.92
C ASP A 576 13.56 4.04 -12.99
N ASP A 577 12.78 4.12 -14.06
CA ASP A 577 11.66 5.04 -14.13
C ASP A 577 10.69 4.73 -12.97
N LYS A 578 10.24 5.78 -12.28
CA LYS A 578 9.32 5.66 -11.15
C LYS A 578 7.93 6.08 -11.56
N ILE A 579 6.94 5.36 -11.05
CA ILE A 579 5.54 5.77 -11.08
C ILE A 579 5.13 6.02 -9.63
N ALA A 580 4.61 7.20 -9.33
CA ALA A 580 4.09 7.57 -8.01
C ALA A 580 2.62 7.95 -8.11
N GLU A 581 1.79 7.33 -7.27
CA GLU A 581 0.37 7.66 -7.18
C GLU A 581 0.15 8.82 -6.21
N VAL A 582 -0.73 9.74 -6.60
CA VAL A 582 -1.06 10.95 -5.84
C VAL A 582 -2.56 11.04 -5.66
N LEU A 583 -3.02 11.40 -4.46
CA LEU A 583 -4.44 11.55 -4.19
C LEU A 583 -4.91 12.98 -4.44
N ALA A 584 -6.06 13.09 -5.09
CA ALA A 584 -6.73 14.33 -5.40
C ALA A 584 -8.01 14.47 -4.58
N ASP A 585 -8.17 15.65 -4.03
CA ASP A 585 -9.35 16.18 -3.42
C ASP A 585 -10.35 16.65 -4.47
N SER A 586 -11.59 16.17 -4.43
CA SER A 586 -12.63 16.52 -5.40
C SER A 586 -13.77 17.30 -4.79
N THR A 587 -14.28 18.28 -5.54
CA THR A 587 -15.51 19.01 -5.27
C THR A 587 -16.41 18.91 -6.50
N PHE A 588 -17.64 18.47 -6.30
CA PHE A 588 -18.65 18.24 -7.33
C PHE A 588 -19.85 19.15 -7.14
N ALA A 589 -20.45 19.57 -8.25
CA ALA A 589 -21.67 20.35 -8.28
C ALA A 589 -22.92 19.45 -8.33
N ILE A 590 -23.94 19.82 -7.57
CA ILE A 590 -25.27 19.23 -7.58
C ILE A 590 -26.26 20.33 -7.95
N LEU A 591 -26.88 20.23 -9.12
CA LEU A 591 -27.95 21.15 -9.53
C LEU A 591 -29.31 20.50 -9.23
N VAL A 592 -30.10 21.11 -8.35
CA VAL A 592 -31.45 20.64 -8.01
C VAL A 592 -32.49 21.55 -8.66
N LYS A 593 -33.38 20.99 -9.47
CA LYS A 593 -34.54 21.64 -10.06
C LYS A 593 -35.82 21.20 -9.33
N TYR A 594 -36.57 22.17 -8.83
CA TYR A 594 -37.87 21.99 -8.18
C TYR A 594 -38.97 22.32 -9.19
N ASN A 595 -39.70 21.31 -9.64
CA ASN A 595 -40.83 21.45 -10.57
C ASN A 595 -42.12 21.49 -9.75
N PHE A 596 -42.64 22.69 -9.48
CA PHE A 596 -43.92 22.88 -8.82
C PHE A 596 -45.07 22.90 -9.85
N PRO A 597 -46.33 22.66 -9.45
CA PRO A 597 -47.46 22.61 -10.39
C PRO A 597 -47.65 23.84 -11.28
N SER A 598 -47.15 25.01 -10.86
CA SER A 598 -47.33 26.28 -11.58
C SER A 598 -46.04 27.06 -11.84
N SER A 599 -44.87 26.54 -11.43
CA SER A 599 -43.59 27.23 -11.54
C SER A 599 -42.42 26.28 -11.33
N ASP A 600 -41.28 26.60 -11.91
CA ASP A 600 -40.03 25.89 -11.66
C ASP A 600 -39.03 26.79 -10.91
N ALA A 601 -38.19 26.20 -10.08
CA ALA A 601 -37.05 26.86 -9.43
C ALA A 601 -35.82 25.93 -9.44
N SER A 602 -34.63 26.46 -9.23
CA SER A 602 -33.41 25.66 -9.13
C SER A 602 -32.44 26.20 -8.09
N GLU A 603 -31.63 25.31 -7.52
CA GLU A 603 -30.49 25.68 -6.69
C GLU A 603 -29.26 24.84 -7.03
N LEU A 604 -28.09 25.46 -6.92
CA LEU A 604 -26.79 24.81 -7.04
C LEU A 604 -26.21 24.59 -5.65
N LEU A 605 -25.84 23.34 -5.38
CA LEU A 605 -25.17 22.85 -4.18
C LEU A 605 -23.79 22.31 -4.55
N GLU A 606 -22.87 22.33 -3.59
CA GLU A 606 -21.54 21.72 -3.74
C GLU A 606 -21.39 20.56 -2.75
N PHE A 607 -20.63 19.55 -3.16
CA PHE A 607 -20.35 18.35 -2.39
C PHE A 607 -18.92 17.87 -2.63
N GLY A 608 -18.15 17.61 -1.58
CA GLY A 608 -16.76 17.15 -1.68
C GLY A 608 -15.83 17.83 -0.68
N ARG A 609 -14.51 17.73 -0.90
CA ARG A 609 -13.34 18.18 -0.10
C ARG A 609 -13.29 17.76 1.37
N ASN A 610 -14.39 17.92 2.09
CA ASN A 610 -14.57 17.54 3.50
C ASN A 610 -15.90 16.81 3.78
N GLU A 611 -16.73 16.60 2.76
CA GLU A 611 -18.02 15.92 2.88
C GLU A 611 -17.99 14.56 2.17
N THR A 612 -18.35 13.50 2.88
CA THR A 612 -18.48 12.13 2.32
C THR A 612 -19.92 11.80 1.93
N ILE A 613 -20.89 12.54 2.45
CA ILE A 613 -22.31 12.34 2.17
C ILE A 613 -22.98 13.71 1.99
N LYS A 614 -23.85 13.82 0.98
CA LYS A 614 -24.78 14.94 0.83
C LYS A 614 -26.21 14.44 0.91
N THR A 615 -27.01 15.04 1.78
CA THR A 615 -28.45 14.76 1.84
C THR A 615 -29.21 15.94 1.27
N ILE A 616 -30.05 15.66 0.27
CA ILE A 616 -31.00 16.60 -0.33
C ILE A 616 -32.37 16.31 0.29
N ASP A 617 -32.99 17.33 0.86
CA ASP A 617 -34.30 17.24 1.50
C ASP A 617 -35.36 17.87 0.59
N ALA A 618 -36.45 17.15 0.33
CA ALA A 618 -37.53 17.63 -0.55
C ALA A 618 -38.33 18.79 0.05
N TYR A 619 -38.14 19.17 1.30
CA TYR A 619 -38.96 20.17 2.00
C TYR A 619 -38.13 21.27 2.63
N THR A 620 -36.81 21.17 2.60
CA THR A 620 -35.91 22.23 3.04
C THR A 620 -34.90 22.58 1.95
N SER A 621 -34.84 23.86 1.60
CA SER A 621 -33.86 24.41 0.67
C SER A 621 -33.36 25.74 1.21
N SER A 622 -32.10 26.06 0.93
CA SER A 622 -31.47 27.32 1.35
C SER A 622 -31.83 28.51 0.46
N LYS A 623 -32.23 28.24 -0.81
CA LYS A 623 -32.46 29.26 -1.83
C LYS A 623 -33.88 29.24 -2.41
N VAL A 624 -34.61 28.13 -2.28
CA VAL A 624 -35.95 27.95 -2.86
C VAL A 624 -37.00 27.82 -1.75
N SER A 625 -38.07 28.60 -1.84
CA SER A 625 -39.22 28.48 -0.93
C SER A 625 -40.17 27.38 -1.42
N ILE A 626 -40.32 26.31 -0.63
CA ILE A 626 -41.16 25.17 -0.98
C ILE A 626 -42.59 25.43 -0.47
N PRO A 627 -43.63 25.40 -1.34
CA PRO A 627 -45.01 25.70 -0.93
C PRO A 627 -45.55 24.72 0.11
N SER A 628 -46.18 25.26 1.16
CA SER A 628 -46.84 24.46 2.20
C SER A 628 -47.99 23.63 1.62
N GLY A 629 -48.03 22.34 1.94
CA GLY A 629 -49.09 21.41 1.48
C GLY A 629 -48.76 20.65 0.19
N THR A 630 -47.57 20.87 -0.38
CA THR A 630 -47.05 20.08 -1.50
C THR A 630 -46.20 18.91 -1.00
N PHE A 631 -46.07 17.86 -1.81
CA PHE A 631 -45.13 16.78 -1.56
C PHE A 631 -44.38 16.37 -2.84
N ALA A 632 -43.15 15.89 -2.67
CA ALA A 632 -42.34 15.37 -3.76
C ALA A 632 -42.85 13.96 -4.12
N TYR A 633 -43.49 13.83 -5.28
CA TYR A 633 -44.05 12.54 -5.70
C TYR A 633 -43.10 11.74 -6.57
N LYS A 634 -42.13 12.41 -7.20
CA LYS A 634 -41.14 11.81 -8.10
C LYS A 634 -39.85 12.61 -8.08
N TRP A 635 -38.72 11.91 -8.13
CA TRP A 635 -37.41 12.48 -8.39
C TRP A 635 -36.81 11.83 -9.64
N LYS A 636 -36.07 12.60 -10.44
CA LYS A 636 -35.15 12.10 -11.45
C LYS A 636 -33.75 12.57 -11.11
N VAL A 637 -32.80 11.65 -11.07
CA VAL A 637 -31.41 11.94 -10.73
C VAL A 637 -30.54 11.49 -11.88
N TYR A 638 -29.81 12.44 -12.44
CA TYR A 638 -28.82 12.22 -13.49
C TYR A 638 -27.46 12.40 -12.84
N GLN A 639 -26.61 11.37 -12.89
CA GLN A 639 -25.28 11.42 -12.30
C GLN A 639 -24.26 11.06 -13.37
N TRP A 640 -23.16 11.81 -13.46
CA TRP A 640 -22.12 11.50 -14.43
C TRP A 640 -21.55 10.10 -14.22
N ASP A 641 -21.24 9.45 -15.33
CA ASP A 641 -20.78 8.07 -15.43
C ASP A 641 -19.84 7.94 -16.65
N ASP A 642 -18.88 7.03 -16.61
CA ASP A 642 -17.84 6.86 -17.64
C ASP A 642 -18.34 6.14 -18.92
N ASN A 643 -19.65 5.95 -19.04
CA ASN A 643 -20.32 5.22 -20.11
C ASN A 643 -20.53 6.07 -21.40
N LEU A 644 -21.01 5.43 -22.47
CA LEU A 644 -21.27 6.05 -23.79
C LEU A 644 -22.22 7.26 -23.79
N GLN A 645 -23.10 7.40 -22.79
CA GLN A 645 -23.99 8.55 -22.64
C GLN A 645 -23.39 9.65 -21.75
N GLY A 646 -22.34 9.34 -20.98
CA GLY A 646 -21.68 10.24 -20.04
C GLY A 646 -22.45 10.42 -18.72
N TYR A 647 -23.55 9.69 -18.49
CA TYR A 647 -24.32 9.72 -17.25
C TYR A 647 -25.23 8.49 -17.08
N SER A 648 -25.62 8.25 -15.83
CA SER A 648 -26.64 7.29 -15.40
C SER A 648 -27.89 8.02 -14.89
N VAL A 649 -29.07 7.42 -15.05
CA VAL A 649 -30.36 8.00 -14.64
C VAL A 649 -31.06 7.12 -13.63
N TYR A 650 -31.55 7.72 -12.56
CA TYR A 650 -32.29 7.06 -11.49
C TYR A 650 -33.62 7.77 -11.25
N ASP A 651 -34.72 7.03 -11.28
CA ASP A 651 -36.04 7.52 -10.91
C ASP A 651 -36.34 7.09 -9.46
N TYR A 652 -36.66 8.05 -8.59
CA TYR A 652 -37.16 7.77 -7.25
C TYR A 652 -38.64 8.16 -7.13
N LYS A 653 -39.41 7.38 -6.37
CA LYS A 653 -40.82 7.66 -6.05
C LYS A 653 -40.91 8.74 -4.93
N SER A 654 -41.95 8.72 -4.11
CA SER A 654 -42.26 9.77 -3.11
C SER A 654 -41.40 9.71 -1.85
N ILE A 655 -40.07 9.71 -2.02
CA ILE A 655 -39.10 9.80 -0.92
C ILE A 655 -38.99 11.24 -0.39
N ASP A 656 -38.76 11.37 0.91
CA ASP A 656 -38.62 12.67 1.57
C ASP A 656 -37.19 13.21 1.51
N LYS A 657 -36.20 12.32 1.44
CA LYS A 657 -34.77 12.66 1.41
C LYS A 657 -34.01 11.75 0.46
N LEU A 658 -33.09 12.34 -0.28
CA LEU A 658 -32.12 11.61 -1.10
C LEU A 658 -30.73 11.82 -0.50
N THR A 659 -30.09 10.73 -0.13
CA THR A 659 -28.71 10.75 0.38
C THR A 659 -27.75 10.24 -0.69
N LEU A 660 -26.87 11.13 -1.16
CA LEU A 660 -25.80 10.84 -2.11
C LEU A 660 -24.52 10.56 -1.32
N GLY A 661 -23.99 9.34 -1.42
CA GLY A 661 -22.82 8.88 -0.68
C GLY A 661 -21.72 8.27 -1.56
N VAL A 662 -20.54 8.11 -0.96
CA VAL A 662 -19.29 7.63 -1.61
C VAL A 662 -19.35 6.18 -2.10
N GLU A 663 -19.99 5.30 -1.33
CA GLU A 663 -19.86 3.84 -1.52
C GLU A 663 -20.65 3.28 -2.71
N GLY A 664 -21.68 3.99 -3.19
CA GLY A 664 -22.59 3.46 -4.22
C GLY A 664 -22.40 4.03 -5.62
N THR A 665 -21.85 5.23 -5.75
CA THR A 665 -22.02 6.02 -6.99
C THR A 665 -20.75 6.54 -7.63
N LYS A 666 -19.56 6.27 -7.05
CA LYS A 666 -18.25 6.79 -7.52
C LYS A 666 -18.34 8.28 -7.85
N ARG A 667 -18.36 9.09 -6.79
CA ARG A 667 -18.60 10.55 -6.73
C ARG A 667 -18.46 11.30 -8.06
N ALA A 668 -19.56 11.93 -8.46
CA ALA A 668 -19.64 12.65 -9.71
C ALA A 668 -20.62 13.83 -9.63
N PRO A 669 -20.55 14.80 -10.57
CA PRO A 669 -21.56 15.84 -10.68
C PRO A 669 -22.96 15.25 -10.88
N THR A 670 -23.98 15.91 -10.34
CA THR A 670 -25.36 15.39 -10.31
C THR A 670 -26.39 16.47 -10.67
N TYR A 671 -27.36 16.13 -11.51
CA TYR A 671 -28.56 16.93 -11.77
C TYR A 671 -29.80 16.20 -11.21
N VAL A 672 -30.56 16.88 -10.35
CA VAL A 672 -31.74 16.32 -9.67
C VAL A 672 -32.97 17.11 -10.07
N GLU A 673 -34.02 16.45 -10.53
CA GLU A 673 -35.34 17.04 -10.72
C GLU A 673 -36.30 16.48 -9.70
N ILE A 674 -36.89 17.35 -8.87
CA ILE A 674 -37.93 17.00 -7.92
C ILE A 674 -39.26 17.49 -8.45
N TYR A 675 -40.24 16.61 -8.54
CA TYR A 675 -41.58 16.92 -9.04
C TYR A 675 -42.56 16.97 -7.87
N TYR A 676 -43.25 18.10 -7.73
CA TYR A 676 -44.20 18.34 -6.65
C TYR A 676 -45.64 18.34 -7.15
N THR A 677 -46.52 17.92 -6.25
CA THR A 677 -47.97 18.06 -6.41
C THR A 677 -48.61 18.32 -5.06
N ASP A 678 -49.89 18.69 -5.05
CA ASP A 678 -50.66 18.86 -3.82
C ASP A 678 -50.88 17.48 -3.17
N LEU A 679 -50.74 17.38 -1.84
CA LEU A 679 -50.88 16.12 -1.11
C LEU A 679 -52.36 15.67 -1.06
N PRO A 680 -52.77 14.59 -1.76
CA PRO A 680 -54.17 14.15 -1.75
C PRO A 680 -54.46 13.13 -0.63
N GLY A 681 -53.42 12.44 -0.16
CA GLY A 681 -53.48 11.39 0.85
C GLY A 681 -52.11 10.75 1.06
N THR A 682 -51.96 10.01 2.16
CA THR A 682 -50.75 9.26 2.51
C THR A 682 -51.10 7.82 2.82
N VAL A 683 -50.35 6.87 2.27
CA VAL A 683 -50.34 5.47 2.71
C VAL A 683 -49.04 5.19 3.44
N THR A 684 -49.12 4.72 4.67
CA THR A 684 -47.95 4.32 5.47
C THR A 684 -47.93 2.81 5.63
N PHE A 685 -46.89 2.17 5.13
CA PHE A 685 -46.64 0.75 5.36
C PHE A 685 -45.63 0.59 6.50
N VAL A 686 -46.10 0.03 7.61
CA VAL A 686 -45.29 -0.24 8.80
C VAL A 686 -44.92 -1.71 8.80
N VAL A 687 -43.63 -1.99 8.66
CA VAL A 687 -43.04 -3.33 8.66
C VAL A 687 -42.12 -3.48 9.87
N PRO A 688 -41.86 -4.70 10.35
CA PRO A 688 -40.90 -4.89 11.42
C PRO A 688 -39.47 -4.62 10.93
N MET A 689 -38.55 -4.21 11.82
CA MET A 689 -37.14 -3.99 11.44
C MET A 689 -36.42 -5.29 11.07
N TYR A 690 -36.79 -6.40 11.71
CA TYR A 690 -36.34 -7.75 11.41
C TYR A 690 -37.59 -8.59 11.10
N ALA A 691 -37.54 -9.59 10.23
CA ALA A 691 -38.70 -10.43 9.95
C ALA A 691 -38.27 -11.87 9.75
N GLU A 692 -39.05 -12.80 10.30
CA GLU A 692 -38.79 -14.24 10.21
C GLU A 692 -40.13 -14.99 10.30
N SER A 693 -40.33 -16.00 9.47
CA SER A 693 -41.56 -16.79 9.41
C SER A 693 -42.80 -15.88 9.23
N GLU A 694 -43.76 -15.88 10.15
CA GLU A 694 -44.96 -15.04 10.05
C GLU A 694 -44.82 -13.80 10.95
N THR A 695 -44.81 -12.60 10.37
CA THR A 695 -44.59 -11.34 11.10
C THR A 695 -45.65 -10.28 10.77
N ARG A 696 -46.02 -9.46 11.76
CA ARG A 696 -47.13 -8.49 11.66
C ARG A 696 -46.68 -7.22 10.94
N ALA A 697 -47.55 -6.70 10.07
CA ALA A 697 -47.38 -5.41 9.42
C ALA A 697 -48.71 -4.64 9.39
N PHE A 698 -48.62 -3.33 9.13
CA PHE A 698 -49.78 -2.44 9.07
C PHE A 698 -49.75 -1.57 7.84
N ILE A 699 -50.90 -1.40 7.19
CA ILE A 699 -51.11 -0.36 6.17
C ILE A 699 -52.05 0.68 6.77
N LEU A 700 -51.56 1.90 6.89
CA LEU A 700 -52.30 3.05 7.41
C LEU A 700 -52.67 3.96 6.24
N ILE A 701 -53.95 4.33 6.14
CA ILE A 701 -54.45 5.15 5.04
C ILE A 701 -54.97 6.47 5.61
N ASP A 702 -54.31 7.57 5.28
CA ASP A 702 -54.70 8.92 5.66
C ASP A 702 -55.13 9.69 4.41
N ALA A 703 -56.32 10.29 4.42
CA ALA A 703 -56.78 11.14 3.33
C ALA A 703 -56.64 12.62 3.70
N ALA A 704 -56.24 13.45 2.73
CA ALA A 704 -56.12 14.88 2.93
C ALA A 704 -57.50 15.57 2.89
N LYS A 705 -57.59 16.76 3.47
CA LYS A 705 -58.78 17.63 3.39
C LYS A 705 -59.33 17.71 1.94
N GLY A 706 -60.63 17.51 1.77
CA GLY A 706 -61.33 17.58 0.48
C GLY A 706 -61.53 16.23 -0.23
N ALA A 707 -61.06 15.13 0.37
CA ALA A 707 -61.26 13.78 -0.16
C ALA A 707 -62.71 13.28 -0.07
N LEU A 708 -63.14 12.56 -1.11
CA LEU A 708 -64.45 11.89 -1.23
C LEU A 708 -64.34 10.37 -1.21
N SER A 709 -63.29 9.82 -1.80
CA SER A 709 -63.03 8.39 -1.81
C SER A 709 -61.53 8.14 -1.85
N THR A 710 -61.10 6.97 -1.38
CA THR A 710 -59.71 6.55 -1.40
C THR A 710 -59.63 5.07 -1.76
N THR A 711 -58.75 4.71 -2.69
CA THR A 711 -58.53 3.34 -3.16
C THR A 711 -57.09 2.93 -2.90
N LEU A 712 -56.89 1.87 -2.14
CA LEU A 712 -55.59 1.22 -1.94
C LEU A 712 -55.39 0.16 -3.01
N TYR A 713 -54.17 0.12 -3.54
CA TYR A 713 -53.59 -0.98 -4.31
C TYR A 713 -52.30 -1.39 -3.60
N ALA A 714 -52.14 -2.67 -3.27
CA ALA A 714 -50.91 -3.16 -2.63
C ALA A 714 -50.56 -4.55 -3.13
N THR A 715 -49.39 -4.70 -3.72
CA THR A 715 -48.78 -5.99 -4.02
C THR A 715 -47.80 -6.32 -2.91
N LEU A 716 -48.10 -7.36 -2.12
CA LEU A 716 -47.38 -7.73 -0.91
C LEU A 716 -46.60 -9.03 -1.13
N THR A 717 -45.81 -9.05 -2.20
CA THR A 717 -44.84 -10.11 -2.50
C THR A 717 -43.50 -9.50 -2.85
N SER A 718 -42.42 -10.11 -2.36
CA SER A 718 -41.05 -9.69 -2.69
C SER A 718 -40.18 -10.92 -2.95
N PRO A 719 -39.75 -11.16 -4.21
CA PRO A 719 -38.86 -12.25 -4.54
C PRO A 719 -37.48 -12.14 -3.86
N GLU A 720 -36.97 -10.91 -3.67
CA GLU A 720 -35.67 -10.67 -3.01
C GLU A 720 -35.71 -11.12 -1.53
N LEU A 721 -36.84 -10.89 -0.86
CA LEU A 721 -37.02 -11.22 0.56
C LEU A 721 -37.67 -12.59 0.79
N SER A 722 -38.04 -13.31 -0.29
CA SER A 722 -38.93 -14.48 -0.22
C SER A 722 -40.16 -14.22 0.66
N MET A 723 -40.83 -13.08 0.45
CA MET A 723 -41.96 -12.62 1.25
C MET A 723 -43.29 -12.76 0.48
N SER A 724 -44.35 -13.19 1.17
CA SER A 724 -45.74 -13.17 0.68
C SER A 724 -46.73 -12.69 1.75
N LEU A 725 -47.95 -12.34 1.33
CA LEU A 725 -49.06 -12.09 2.25
C LEU A 725 -49.56 -13.42 2.80
N SER A 726 -49.65 -13.54 4.13
CA SER A 726 -50.27 -14.70 4.80
C SER A 726 -51.76 -14.49 4.96
N THR A 727 -52.18 -13.44 5.68
CA THR A 727 -53.59 -13.17 5.99
C THR A 727 -53.81 -11.71 6.39
N ILE A 728 -54.97 -11.15 6.04
CA ILE A 728 -55.46 -9.87 6.60
C ILE A 728 -56.20 -10.16 7.90
N THR A 729 -55.75 -9.59 9.02
CA THR A 729 -56.31 -9.85 10.35
C THR A 729 -57.44 -8.90 10.71
N SER A 730 -57.33 -7.61 10.36
CA SER A 730 -58.40 -6.64 10.59
C SER A 730 -58.33 -5.47 9.60
N VAL A 731 -59.49 -4.86 9.35
CA VAL A 731 -59.64 -3.60 8.62
C VAL A 731 -60.48 -2.68 9.47
N GLU A 732 -59.83 -1.74 10.16
CA GLU A 732 -60.50 -0.75 11.01
C GLU A 732 -60.74 0.52 10.20
N VAL A 733 -62.01 0.82 9.91
CA VAL A 733 -62.42 1.97 9.10
C VAL A 733 -62.95 3.08 10.00
N ALA A 734 -62.58 4.32 9.70
CA ALA A 734 -63.08 5.46 10.44
C ALA A 734 -64.60 5.63 10.27
N PRO A 735 -65.32 6.14 11.30
CA PRO A 735 -66.79 6.19 11.28
C PRO A 735 -67.43 6.96 10.10
N ASN A 736 -66.68 7.88 9.50
CA ASN A 736 -67.15 8.70 8.38
C ASN A 736 -66.92 8.03 7.01
N PHE A 737 -66.31 6.84 6.99
CA PHE A 737 -66.03 6.07 5.79
C PHE A 737 -66.71 4.71 5.84
N SER A 738 -66.93 4.13 4.67
CA SER A 738 -67.36 2.74 4.49
C SER A 738 -66.51 2.08 3.42
N VAL A 739 -66.36 0.75 3.51
CA VAL A 739 -65.71 -0.05 2.48
C VAL A 739 -66.71 -0.32 1.37
N GLU A 740 -66.33 -0.04 0.13
CA GLU A 740 -67.09 -0.45 -1.05
C GLU A 740 -66.68 -1.88 -1.43
N GLU A 741 -67.44 -2.85 -0.90
CA GLU A 741 -67.17 -4.27 -1.04
C GLU A 741 -67.16 -4.73 -2.51
N LEU A 742 -68.00 -4.14 -3.38
CA LEU A 742 -68.11 -4.54 -4.78
C LEU A 742 -66.87 -4.18 -5.61
N LEU A 743 -66.08 -3.20 -5.15
CA LEU A 743 -64.88 -2.72 -5.84
C LEU A 743 -63.59 -3.21 -5.17
N THR A 744 -63.73 -3.85 -4.01
CA THR A 744 -62.64 -4.43 -3.20
C THR A 744 -62.32 -5.84 -3.69
N LYS A 745 -61.03 -6.17 -3.77
CA LYS A 745 -60.52 -7.47 -4.19
C LYS A 745 -59.28 -7.84 -3.37
N THR A 746 -59.24 -9.06 -2.85
CA THR A 746 -58.07 -9.58 -2.13
C THR A 746 -57.72 -10.94 -2.73
N ASP A 747 -56.47 -11.07 -3.21
CA ASP A 747 -55.86 -12.32 -3.65
C ASP A 747 -54.64 -12.64 -2.74
N GLU A 748 -53.95 -13.77 -2.98
CA GLU A 748 -52.81 -14.23 -2.15
C GLU A 748 -51.62 -13.26 -2.13
N ASP A 749 -51.51 -12.37 -3.11
CA ASP A 749 -50.38 -11.46 -3.33
C ASP A 749 -50.80 -9.99 -3.51
N TYR A 750 -52.10 -9.73 -3.63
CA TYR A 750 -52.63 -8.43 -4.04
C TYR A 750 -53.86 -8.01 -3.23
N ILE A 751 -53.84 -6.77 -2.75
CA ILE A 751 -54.93 -6.12 -2.04
C ILE A 751 -55.39 -4.90 -2.83
N LYS A 752 -56.69 -4.85 -3.13
CA LYS A 752 -57.40 -3.67 -3.60
C LYS A 752 -58.55 -3.36 -2.65
N MET A 753 -58.53 -2.22 -1.98
CA MET A 753 -59.63 -1.80 -1.10
C MET A 753 -60.11 -0.40 -1.46
N VAL A 754 -61.43 -0.21 -1.52
CA VAL A 754 -62.05 1.09 -1.84
C VAL A 754 -62.81 1.60 -0.62
N PHE A 755 -62.50 2.81 -0.20
CA PHE A 755 -63.15 3.50 0.93
C PHE A 755 -63.87 4.74 0.42
N VAL A 756 -65.12 4.94 0.83
CA VAL A 756 -65.96 6.07 0.38
C VAL A 756 -66.47 6.84 1.61
N GLU A 757 -66.43 8.18 1.53
CA GLU A 757 -66.95 9.05 2.59
C GLU A 757 -68.48 8.99 2.59
N ASN A 758 -69.06 8.68 3.75
CA ASN A 758 -70.46 8.29 3.89
C ASN A 758 -71.47 9.39 3.47
N SER A 759 -71.10 10.66 3.63
CA SER A 759 -71.96 11.80 3.31
C SER A 759 -71.73 12.38 1.90
N TYR A 760 -70.68 11.96 1.20
CA TYR A 760 -70.23 12.53 -0.07
C TYR A 760 -70.04 14.06 -0.03
N THR A 761 -69.77 14.64 1.14
CA THR A 761 -69.65 16.10 1.32
C THR A 761 -68.23 16.60 1.34
N GLU A 762 -67.24 15.72 1.42
CA GLU A 762 -65.78 15.94 1.60
C GLU A 762 -65.32 16.01 3.06
N ILE A 763 -64.13 15.48 3.35
CA ILE A 763 -63.54 15.60 4.68
C ILE A 763 -62.96 17.00 4.91
N SER A 764 -63.23 17.61 6.07
CA SER A 764 -62.89 19.01 6.36
C SER A 764 -61.44 19.23 6.86
N LYS A 765 -60.75 18.14 7.18
CA LYS A 765 -59.35 18.09 7.64
C LYS A 765 -58.75 16.73 7.28
N ASP A 766 -57.44 16.61 7.36
CA ASP A 766 -56.74 15.35 7.17
C ASP A 766 -57.25 14.31 8.19
N THR A 767 -57.60 13.13 7.70
CA THR A 767 -58.33 12.11 8.47
C THR A 767 -57.81 10.71 8.13
N ARG A 768 -57.53 9.91 9.16
CA ARG A 768 -57.30 8.46 9.04
C ARG A 768 -58.55 7.81 8.48
N VAL A 769 -58.45 7.23 7.29
CA VAL A 769 -59.53 6.51 6.60
C VAL A 769 -59.63 5.08 7.12
N ALA A 770 -58.49 4.37 7.14
CA ALA A 770 -58.44 2.99 7.57
C ALA A 770 -57.06 2.58 8.12
N THR A 771 -57.07 1.58 9.01
CA THR A 771 -55.90 0.84 9.45
C THR A 771 -56.12 -0.64 9.10
N ILE A 772 -55.26 -1.19 8.26
CA ILE A 772 -55.28 -2.60 7.86
C ILE A 772 -54.17 -3.31 8.60
N SER A 773 -54.53 -4.32 9.40
CA SER A 773 -53.58 -5.22 10.05
C SER A 773 -53.43 -6.48 9.20
N LEU A 774 -52.19 -6.92 8.97
CA LEU A 774 -51.91 -8.11 8.15
C LEU A 774 -50.70 -8.88 8.67
N TRP A 775 -50.66 -10.17 8.35
CA TRP A 775 -49.52 -11.06 8.54
C TRP A 775 -48.78 -11.24 7.22
N LEU A 776 -47.48 -11.00 7.23
CA LEU A 776 -46.57 -11.30 6.13
C LEU A 776 -45.82 -12.58 6.46
N LYS A 777 -45.60 -13.43 5.48
CA LYS A 777 -44.79 -14.63 5.59
C LYS A 777 -43.44 -14.39 4.90
N PHE A 778 -42.36 -14.73 5.58
CA PHE A 778 -40.98 -14.69 5.11
C PHE A 778 -40.40 -16.10 5.15
N ASP A 779 -40.00 -16.64 4.00
CA ASP A 779 -39.40 -17.97 3.94
C ASP A 779 -37.96 -18.00 4.46
N GLN A 780 -37.31 -16.84 4.60
CA GLN A 780 -35.98 -16.64 5.18
C GLN A 780 -35.95 -15.39 6.06
N PRO A 781 -35.09 -15.34 7.10
CA PRO A 781 -34.91 -14.14 7.89
C PRO A 781 -34.48 -12.92 7.06
N ALA A 782 -35.11 -11.77 7.29
CA ALA A 782 -34.87 -10.52 6.56
C ALA A 782 -34.67 -9.32 7.50
N LEU A 783 -33.75 -8.42 7.14
CA LEU A 783 -33.56 -7.13 7.82
C LEU A 783 -34.13 -6.01 6.94
N LEU A 784 -35.19 -5.35 7.40
CA LEU A 784 -35.93 -4.30 6.68
C LEU A 784 -35.60 -2.91 7.22
N TYR A 785 -34.34 -2.66 7.56
CA TYR A 785 -33.87 -1.36 8.03
C TYR A 785 -32.84 -0.79 7.04
N PHE A 786 -33.26 0.22 6.26
CA PHE A 786 -32.44 0.84 5.22
C PHE A 786 -32.23 2.32 5.52
N GLN A 787 -31.02 2.84 5.27
CA GLN A 787 -30.74 4.27 5.36
C GLN A 787 -31.36 5.06 4.18
N ASN A 788 -31.62 4.40 3.06
CA ASN A 788 -32.24 4.98 1.87
C ASN A 788 -33.66 4.43 1.71
N GLU A 789 -34.67 5.28 1.89
CA GLU A 789 -36.09 4.91 1.75
C GLU A 789 -36.45 4.41 0.35
N ALA A 790 -35.67 4.77 -0.67
CA ALA A 790 -35.86 4.29 -2.04
C ALA A 790 -35.91 2.75 -2.13
N LYS A 791 -35.11 2.06 -1.31
CA LYS A 791 -35.05 0.60 -1.33
C LYS A 791 -36.39 -0.05 -0.97
N PHE A 792 -37.24 0.61 -0.18
CA PHE A 792 -38.57 0.09 0.10
C PHE A 792 -39.49 0.11 -1.12
N PHE A 793 -39.32 1.06 -2.04
CA PHE A 793 -40.10 1.14 -3.26
C PHE A 793 -39.69 0.10 -4.31
N ASP A 794 -38.48 -0.47 -4.20
CA ASP A 794 -38.05 -1.62 -4.99
C ASP A 794 -38.65 -2.93 -4.45
N LEU A 795 -38.85 -3.00 -3.14
CA LEU A 795 -39.31 -4.20 -2.43
C LEU A 795 -40.83 -4.30 -2.33
N PHE A 796 -41.53 -3.18 -2.26
CA PHE A 796 -42.96 -3.10 -2.00
C PHE A 796 -43.66 -2.15 -2.97
N ASP A 797 -44.70 -2.66 -3.63
CA ASP A 797 -45.53 -1.85 -4.53
C ASP A 797 -46.88 -1.56 -3.87
N ILE A 798 -46.97 -0.41 -3.21
CA ILE A 798 -48.16 0.06 -2.51
C ILE A 798 -48.51 1.42 -3.09
N GLU A 799 -49.74 1.58 -3.54
CA GLU A 799 -50.24 2.78 -4.17
C GLU A 799 -51.58 3.17 -3.58
N LEU A 800 -51.77 4.48 -3.39
CA LEU A 800 -53.02 5.03 -2.90
C LEU A 800 -53.55 6.01 -3.92
N TYR A 801 -54.85 5.95 -4.16
CA TYR A 801 -55.57 6.88 -5.02
C TYR A 801 -56.62 7.59 -4.19
N THR A 802 -56.66 8.92 -4.22
CA THR A 802 -57.67 9.70 -3.50
C THR A 802 -58.38 10.63 -4.47
N GLN A 803 -59.72 10.58 -4.46
CA GLN A 803 -60.56 11.46 -5.26
C GLN A 803 -60.90 12.72 -4.48
N LEU A 804 -60.57 13.89 -5.03
CA LEU A 804 -60.93 15.20 -4.47
C LEU A 804 -62.16 15.77 -5.19
N LYS A 805 -63.03 16.47 -4.46
CA LYS A 805 -64.30 17.01 -4.98
C LYS A 805 -64.17 17.93 -6.19
N ASN A 806 -63.09 18.71 -6.26
CA ASN A 806 -62.85 19.69 -7.33
C ASN A 806 -61.84 19.23 -8.37
N ASN A 807 -61.38 17.97 -8.32
CA ASN A 807 -60.36 17.45 -9.23
C ASN A 807 -60.69 15.99 -9.61
N PRO A 808 -61.53 15.77 -10.66
CA PRO A 808 -61.73 14.44 -11.22
C PRO A 808 -60.44 13.98 -11.90
N VAL A 809 -60.00 12.77 -11.60
CA VAL A 809 -58.62 12.35 -11.87
C VAL A 809 -58.35 12.11 -13.35
N GLU A 810 -57.25 12.67 -13.87
CA GLU A 810 -56.52 12.11 -15.01
C GLU A 810 -55.11 11.66 -14.59
N LYS A 811 -54.64 10.62 -15.29
CA LYS A 811 -53.54 9.67 -14.99
C LYS A 811 -52.38 10.16 -14.12
N GLY A 812 -52.15 9.44 -13.00
CA GLY A 812 -50.79 9.25 -12.46
C GLY A 812 -50.59 9.05 -10.95
N LEU A 813 -51.43 8.30 -10.21
CA LEU A 813 -51.03 7.63 -8.95
C LEU A 813 -50.31 8.49 -7.87
N TYR A 814 -50.79 9.71 -7.58
CA TYR A 814 -50.02 10.71 -6.82
C TYR A 814 -50.29 10.76 -5.31
N SER A 815 -50.30 9.65 -4.58
CA SER A 815 -50.33 9.72 -3.11
C SER A 815 -48.93 9.59 -2.51
N LYS A 816 -48.73 10.14 -1.31
CA LYS A 816 -47.48 9.98 -0.58
C LYS A 816 -47.41 8.58 0.00
N ASN A 817 -46.36 7.83 -0.33
CA ASN A 817 -46.10 6.54 0.29
C ASN A 817 -45.04 6.74 1.35
N LYS A 818 -45.25 6.15 2.52
CA LYS A 818 -44.30 6.18 3.61
C LYS A 818 -44.03 4.77 4.09
N PHE A 819 -42.76 4.45 4.30
CA PHE A 819 -42.35 3.17 4.86
C PHE A 819 -41.75 3.39 6.24
N ILE A 820 -42.18 2.61 7.22
CA ILE A 820 -41.66 2.68 8.58
C ILE A 820 -41.23 1.28 9.01
N ALA A 821 -39.93 1.11 9.20
CA ALA A 821 -39.40 -0.06 9.88
C ALA A 821 -39.51 0.17 11.39
N ASN A 822 -40.31 -0.65 12.08
CA ASN A 822 -40.59 -0.50 13.51
C ASN A 822 -40.09 -1.72 14.29
N LYS A 823 -39.11 -1.52 15.19
CA LYS A 823 -38.56 -2.58 16.04
C LYS A 823 -39.61 -3.27 16.92
N TYR A 824 -40.68 -2.57 17.30
CA TYR A 824 -41.70 -3.10 18.21
C TYR A 824 -42.73 -4.03 17.53
N LEU A 825 -42.72 -4.13 16.19
CA LEU A 825 -43.53 -5.13 15.47
C LEU A 825 -42.89 -6.53 15.47
N THR A 826 -41.62 -6.58 15.86
CA THR A 826 -40.88 -7.77 16.21
C THR A 826 -40.69 -7.81 17.71
N LEU A 827 -41.70 -8.26 18.46
CA LEU A 827 -41.48 -8.77 19.80
C LEU A 827 -41.47 -10.32 19.72
N PRO A 828 -40.38 -10.97 19.27
CA PRO A 828 -40.27 -12.42 19.32
C PRO A 828 -40.64 -12.93 20.72
N GLY A 829 -41.58 -13.86 20.84
CA GLY A 829 -42.02 -14.39 22.14
C GLY A 829 -43.32 -13.78 22.71
N ASP A 830 -43.88 -12.73 22.11
CA ASP A 830 -45.23 -12.22 22.41
C ASP A 830 -46.27 -13.02 21.59
N PHE A 831 -46.81 -14.09 22.18
CA PHE A 831 -47.70 -15.03 21.53
C PHE A 831 -49.19 -14.68 21.69
N ASN A 832 -49.53 -13.93 22.73
CA ASN A 832 -50.88 -13.45 22.99
C ASN A 832 -51.19 -12.12 22.26
N LEU A 833 -50.14 -11.47 21.72
CA LEU A 833 -50.17 -10.26 20.90
C LEU A 833 -50.60 -8.99 21.66
N ASP A 834 -50.31 -8.92 22.96
CA ASP A 834 -50.65 -7.77 23.81
C ASP A 834 -49.54 -6.69 23.87
N GLY A 835 -48.38 -6.94 23.26
CA GLY A 835 -47.25 -6.01 23.18
C GLY A 835 -46.30 -6.11 24.37
N ILE A 836 -46.48 -7.09 25.25
CA ILE A 836 -45.60 -7.43 26.38
C ILE A 836 -45.23 -8.91 26.21
N ILE A 837 -44.05 -9.30 26.70
CA ILE A 837 -43.68 -10.73 26.76
C ILE A 837 -43.72 -11.14 28.21
N ASP A 838 -44.71 -11.95 28.54
CA ASP A 838 -45.00 -12.32 29.91
C ASP A 838 -45.28 -13.83 30.09
N TYR A 839 -45.83 -14.14 31.25
CA TYR A 839 -46.14 -15.51 31.62
C TYR A 839 -47.20 -16.16 30.72
N ASP A 840 -48.19 -15.40 30.25
CA ASP A 840 -49.26 -15.93 29.43
C ASP A 840 -48.73 -16.36 28.06
N ASP A 841 -47.76 -15.64 27.51
CA ASP A 841 -47.05 -16.02 26.28
C ASP A 841 -46.28 -17.33 26.45
N TYR A 842 -45.54 -17.46 27.55
CA TYR A 842 -44.82 -18.69 27.88
C TYR A 842 -45.77 -19.89 28.00
N VAL A 843 -46.93 -19.70 28.62
CA VAL A 843 -47.95 -20.75 28.73
C VAL A 843 -48.50 -21.13 27.36
N MET A 844 -48.79 -20.17 26.48
CA MET A 844 -49.26 -20.43 25.12
C MET A 844 -48.21 -21.21 24.30
N PHE A 845 -46.95 -20.79 24.35
CA PHE A 845 -45.81 -21.47 23.73
C PHE A 845 -45.67 -22.91 24.22
N ARG A 846 -45.69 -23.11 25.54
CA ARG A 846 -45.58 -24.43 26.16
C ARG A 846 -46.76 -25.34 25.80
N SER A 847 -47.98 -24.80 25.82
CA SER A 847 -49.19 -25.55 25.45
C SER A 847 -49.16 -25.97 23.98
N ALA A 848 -48.66 -25.13 23.08
CA ALA A 848 -48.49 -25.48 21.68
C ALA A 848 -47.45 -26.60 21.48
N LEU A 849 -46.30 -26.51 22.16
CA LEU A 849 -45.27 -27.56 22.15
C LEU A 849 -45.77 -28.90 22.69
N ILE A 850 -46.52 -28.91 23.79
CA ILE A 850 -47.13 -30.14 24.35
C ILE A 850 -48.14 -30.73 23.35
N ASN A 851 -49.02 -29.91 22.77
CA ASN A 851 -49.99 -30.38 21.79
C ASN A 851 -49.34 -30.96 20.54
N TYR A 852 -48.21 -30.40 20.09
CA TYR A 852 -47.43 -30.96 18.99
C TYR A 852 -46.88 -32.34 19.34
N VAL A 853 -46.29 -32.51 20.54
CA VAL A 853 -45.72 -33.78 21.00
C VAL A 853 -46.80 -34.85 21.22
N GLU A 854 -47.96 -34.50 21.78
CA GLU A 854 -49.02 -35.46 22.11
C GLU A 854 -49.90 -35.83 20.93
N ASN A 855 -50.23 -34.86 20.06
CA ASN A 855 -51.24 -35.03 19.02
C ASN A 855 -50.69 -34.92 17.59
N GLY A 856 -49.41 -34.60 17.41
CA GLY A 856 -48.78 -34.38 16.11
C GLY A 856 -49.28 -33.13 15.37
N ILE A 857 -50.01 -32.24 16.05
CA ILE A 857 -50.55 -31.00 15.48
C ILE A 857 -49.49 -29.91 15.64
N TYR A 858 -48.88 -29.52 14.52
CA TYR A 858 -47.84 -28.49 14.48
C TYR A 858 -48.47 -27.11 14.25
N ASP A 859 -48.24 -26.19 15.18
CA ASP A 859 -48.57 -24.78 15.00
C ASP A 859 -47.26 -23.99 14.75
N PRO A 860 -46.96 -23.64 13.48
CA PRO A 860 -45.70 -23.00 13.10
C PRO A 860 -45.49 -21.62 13.74
N ARG A 861 -46.53 -20.99 14.29
CA ARG A 861 -46.43 -19.68 14.96
C ARG A 861 -45.53 -19.73 16.19
N TYR A 862 -45.31 -20.91 16.76
CA TYR A 862 -44.48 -21.14 17.93
C TYR A 862 -43.10 -21.72 17.58
N ASP A 863 -42.75 -21.88 16.29
CA ASP A 863 -41.46 -22.42 15.83
C ASP A 863 -40.46 -21.33 15.43
N ILE A 864 -40.26 -20.36 16.31
CA ILE A 864 -39.37 -19.21 16.05
C ILE A 864 -37.91 -19.50 16.47
N GLY A 865 -37.65 -20.69 17.05
CA GLY A 865 -36.32 -21.10 17.53
C GLY A 865 -35.72 -20.17 18.61
N PRO A 866 -34.76 -20.64 19.41
CA PRO A 866 -33.95 -19.70 20.19
C PRO A 866 -33.04 -18.91 19.23
N ARG A 867 -32.64 -17.68 19.61
CA ARG A 867 -31.64 -16.93 18.83
C ARG A 867 -30.39 -17.79 18.59
N LYS A 868 -29.74 -17.60 17.43
CA LYS A 868 -28.60 -18.41 16.96
C LYS A 868 -27.46 -18.59 17.99
N ASP A 869 -27.32 -17.65 18.93
CA ASP A 869 -26.25 -17.61 19.93
C ASP A 869 -26.72 -18.05 21.33
N PHE A 870 -27.96 -18.49 21.47
CA PHE A 870 -28.50 -18.98 22.73
C PHE A 870 -27.90 -20.35 23.06
N SER A 871 -27.12 -20.40 24.14
CA SER A 871 -26.69 -21.66 24.75
C SER A 871 -27.57 -21.92 25.97
N PRO A 872 -28.33 -23.03 26.02
CA PRO A 872 -29.15 -23.34 27.19
C PRO A 872 -28.29 -23.52 28.45
N PRO A 873 -28.82 -23.23 29.65
CA PRO A 873 -28.07 -23.32 30.90
C PRO A 873 -27.55 -24.73 31.26
N ASN A 874 -27.94 -25.79 30.55
CA ASN A 874 -27.40 -27.15 30.69
C ASN A 874 -27.70 -27.99 29.42
N ARG A 875 -26.88 -29.01 29.13
CA ARG A 875 -26.98 -29.92 27.94
C ARG A 875 -28.27 -30.77 27.83
N GLY A 876 -29.33 -30.43 28.56
CA GLY A 876 -30.61 -31.15 28.57
C GLY A 876 -31.86 -30.26 28.51
N PHE A 877 -31.72 -28.94 28.35
CA PHE A 877 -32.88 -28.06 28.21
C PHE A 877 -33.59 -28.31 26.87
N ILE A 878 -34.85 -28.72 26.93
CA ILE A 878 -35.77 -28.71 25.80
C ILE A 878 -36.64 -27.46 25.98
N PRO A 879 -36.75 -26.56 24.98
CA PRO A 879 -37.67 -25.43 25.03
C PRO A 879 -39.06 -25.84 25.55
N GLY A 880 -39.52 -25.25 26.66
CA GLY A 880 -40.81 -25.58 27.30
C GLY A 880 -40.81 -26.76 28.28
N PHE A 881 -39.66 -27.41 28.51
CA PHE A 881 -39.49 -28.49 29.48
C PHE A 881 -38.22 -28.26 30.32
N SER A 882 -38.34 -27.47 31.39
CA SER A 882 -37.49 -27.68 32.56
C SER A 882 -38.11 -28.80 33.42
N GLU A 883 -37.27 -29.53 34.14
CA GLU A 883 -37.52 -30.93 34.49
C GLU A 883 -38.49 -31.19 35.67
N ARG A 884 -39.15 -32.36 35.56
CA ARG A 884 -39.61 -33.29 36.62
C ARG A 884 -40.72 -32.93 37.61
N ASP A 885 -41.01 -31.68 37.92
CA ASP A 885 -41.85 -31.37 39.09
C ASP A 885 -43.26 -30.85 38.74
N GLY A 886 -43.51 -30.55 37.46
CA GLY A 886 -44.79 -30.05 36.96
C GLY A 886 -45.15 -28.63 37.40
N LYS A 887 -44.20 -27.88 37.98
CA LYS A 887 -44.35 -26.48 38.38
C LYS A 887 -43.58 -25.58 37.41
N ILE A 888 -44.21 -24.46 37.04
CA ILE A 888 -43.59 -23.38 36.29
C ILE A 888 -43.08 -22.36 37.32
N ASP A 889 -41.82 -21.95 37.24
CA ASP A 889 -41.23 -20.93 38.11
C ASP A 889 -40.63 -19.73 37.34
N GLU A 890 -40.09 -18.76 38.07
CA GLU A 890 -39.50 -17.53 37.51
C GLU A 890 -38.26 -17.80 36.65
N MET A 891 -37.54 -18.90 36.92
CA MET A 891 -36.37 -19.28 36.16
C MET A 891 -36.77 -19.78 34.76
N ASP A 892 -37.90 -20.47 34.64
CA ASP A 892 -38.48 -20.87 33.36
C ASP A 892 -38.83 -19.67 32.47
N LEU A 893 -39.50 -18.66 33.05
CA LEU A 893 -39.86 -17.44 32.35
C LEU A 893 -38.61 -16.63 31.94
N ASN A 894 -37.59 -16.59 32.80
CA ASN A 894 -36.33 -15.91 32.50
C ASN A 894 -35.56 -16.60 31.38
N VAL A 895 -35.57 -17.94 31.32
CA VAL A 895 -34.97 -18.67 30.19
C VAL A 895 -35.74 -18.41 28.91
N PHE A 896 -37.08 -18.41 28.96
CA PHE A 896 -37.94 -18.05 27.82
C PHE A 896 -37.64 -16.63 27.29
N LEU A 897 -37.51 -15.65 28.18
CA LEU A 897 -37.10 -14.28 27.81
C LEU A 897 -35.70 -14.23 27.17
N VAL A 898 -34.72 -14.95 27.74
CA VAL A 898 -33.34 -14.98 27.19
C VAL A 898 -33.25 -15.73 25.85
N MET A 899 -34.08 -16.75 25.64
CA MET A 899 -34.17 -17.48 24.36
C MET A 899 -34.47 -16.54 23.20
N TYR A 900 -35.33 -15.56 23.43
CA TYR A 900 -35.76 -14.57 22.43
C TYR A 900 -35.01 -13.22 22.52
N GLY A 901 -33.92 -13.17 23.29
CA GLY A 901 -33.01 -12.02 23.33
C GLY A 901 -33.37 -10.92 24.32
N TYR A 902 -34.32 -11.15 25.23
CA TYR A 902 -34.65 -10.21 26.30
C TYR A 902 -33.75 -10.39 27.51
N THR A 903 -33.55 -9.30 28.23
CA THR A 903 -32.88 -9.34 29.54
C THR A 903 -33.94 -9.66 30.59
N PRO A 904 -33.78 -10.73 31.39
CA PRO A 904 -34.64 -10.98 32.54
C PRO A 904 -34.73 -9.72 33.39
N PRO A 905 -35.90 -9.38 33.96
CA PRO A 905 -35.94 -8.35 35.00
C PRO A 905 -34.94 -8.77 36.08
N SER A 906 -33.86 -8.01 36.26
CA SER A 906 -32.96 -8.21 37.39
C SER A 906 -33.83 -8.13 38.64
N THR A 907 -33.61 -9.03 39.61
CA THR A 907 -34.37 -9.11 40.88
C THR A 907 -34.32 -7.83 41.74
N ASP A 908 -33.80 -6.72 41.23
CA ASP A 908 -33.69 -5.40 41.87
C ASP A 908 -34.01 -4.24 40.88
N ILE A 909 -35.21 -4.19 40.28
CA ILE A 909 -35.71 -2.93 39.70
C ILE A 909 -37.14 -2.67 40.15
N GLU A 910 -37.26 -1.59 40.94
CA GLU A 910 -38.49 -0.93 41.34
C GLU A 910 -39.34 -0.56 40.11
N TYR A 911 -40.63 -0.86 40.17
CA TYR A 911 -41.64 -0.22 39.34
C TYR A 911 -41.54 1.30 39.49
N SER A 912 -40.99 1.98 38.48
CA SER A 912 -41.31 3.40 38.25
C SER A 912 -42.16 3.46 36.99
N GLY A 913 -43.43 3.81 37.18
CA GLY A 913 -44.35 4.06 36.09
C GLY A 913 -43.97 5.34 35.34
N ASN A 914 -43.88 5.22 34.01
CA ASN A 914 -44.39 6.18 33.03
C ASN A 914 -44.35 5.57 31.64
#